data_AF-A0A3P6RND9-F1
#
_entry.id   AF-A0A3P6RND9-F1
#
_cell.length_a   1.000
_cell.length_b   1.000
_cell.length_c   1.000
_cell.angle_alpha   90.00
_cell.angle_beta   90.00
_cell.angle_gamma   90.00
#
_symmetry.space_group_name_H-M   'P 1'
#
loop_
_entity.id
_entity.type
_entity.pdbx_description
1 polymer ?
#
loop_
_entity_poly.entity_id
_entity_poly.type
_entity_poly.pdbx_seq_one_letter_code
_entity_poly.pdbx_strand_id
1 'polypeptide(L)'
;MLTLQRNVRTWIMLRTWEWFKLYGRVKPMLRAGKITEEMEKLNEQIKALEQNLQKEEGNRKDLEDQVKKLSDEKTALFGTLEQEKAKLVESEERYNKLSAAKADLERQLNELSERIAEMEDRQGDMDRKRKKDESEINELKRKNNELEMSLRRAETEKQAREQNIRSLQDEMANQDESLAKTNKEKKHQEEMNRKLMEDLQAEEDKVNYLNKLKSKLEQQLDDVRSFEWKKQFERDKRARQDLEKAKRKVEGELKVSMENVDEINKQKHDIEQNLKKKEADLMMTSSKLEEEAALVSKLQKQIKELETRIVELEEDLEQERQSRSKSDRNRSELQRELDELGERLEEQGGATAAQIELNKKREAEMAKLKRDLEEMNMNNEMQIASLRKKHNDAIAELSDQLEQLQKMKAKSDKDRAQLLRDVEEAHSSADSECRAKQEFEKQAKLVEMQYSELQAKSDEQVRLINDLTSLKSRLTNENGDMTRQIEDLENQVGSNTNKKFECEWIFDPEEICSNSERQTLAAQVKNLEHENDNLRVHGDEEAEVDVERTANYAASLEKKQKFFDRIVEEWKKKTDDLSAELDAAQRDNRNLATELFKSKTAQDELLEQIESLRRENKSLAMEIKDLTDQLTEGGRSVHELQKMVRRLEAEKEELQKALDDAEAALEAEEAKVLRAQVEVSQVRAEIEKRLQEKEEEFENTRRNHQRAMESMQATLEVEIKAKNEALRIKKKLEQDINELEIALDHANKANADAQKNIKRYQEQIRELQLQIEDEQRQKEDLVEQLQGIQKRAAILQAEKDELANQAEAAERARRSAEQDAIELREQVNDLTNQVTVINNTRRKLEGELQAVHIDLDDVQNQLKTTDEMLKSASADAARLAEELRQEQEHSLHVDRMRRALEVQIKEMQVRLDEAEAAALRGGKKIIAKLEERIRSMEQELDMEQRRGSDMEKEIKKGDRRIKELEFQCEEDRKNSDRLTELCDKLQVKIKIYKRQMEEAEEVAAVNMGKYRQLMTQVDDANERADIAENSLAKLRTKNRASTMGPLGLSASASFIRVASASEFISNNQQQQQQ
;
A
#
# COMPACT_ATOMS: atom_id res chain seq x y z
N MET A 1 39.65 63.59 -54.63
CA MET A 1 41.10 63.83 -54.85
C MET A 1 41.40 65.25 -55.33
N LEU A 2 40.85 65.71 -56.47
CA LEU A 2 41.15 67.03 -57.08
C LEU A 2 41.02 68.23 -56.13
N THR A 3 39.96 68.29 -55.31
CA THR A 3 39.78 69.34 -54.29
C THR A 3 40.95 69.42 -53.30
N LEU A 4 41.48 68.26 -52.91
CA LEU A 4 42.57 68.13 -51.95
C LEU A 4 43.90 68.57 -52.60
N GLN A 5 44.12 68.22 -53.87
CA GLN A 5 45.25 68.74 -54.67
C GLN A 5 45.18 70.26 -54.84
N ARG A 6 44.00 70.83 -55.12
CA ARG A 6 43.80 72.28 -55.22
C ARG A 6 44.12 72.96 -53.89
N ASN A 7 43.57 72.45 -52.79
CA ASN A 7 43.80 73.01 -51.45
C ASN A 7 45.27 72.94 -51.02
N VAL A 8 45.95 71.82 -51.29
CA VAL A 8 47.40 71.67 -51.01
C VAL A 8 48.22 72.63 -51.87
N ARG A 9 47.93 72.77 -53.17
CA ARG A 9 48.61 73.73 -54.05
C ARG A 9 48.42 75.17 -53.55
N THR A 10 47.20 75.56 -53.19
CA THR A 10 46.90 76.89 -52.63
C THR A 10 47.61 77.11 -51.29
N TRP A 11 47.66 76.12 -50.40
CA TRP A 11 48.40 76.22 -49.14
C TRP A 11 49.92 76.35 -49.37
N ILE A 12 50.50 75.61 -50.30
CA ILE A 12 51.93 75.72 -50.65
C ILE A 12 52.28 77.13 -51.14
N MET A 13 51.37 77.83 -51.83
CA MET A 13 51.56 79.24 -52.22
C MET A 13 51.34 80.21 -51.03
N LEU A 14 50.30 80.01 -50.22
CA LEU A 14 49.97 80.93 -49.12
C LEU A 14 50.95 80.84 -47.95
N ARG A 15 51.60 79.70 -47.69
CA ARG A 15 52.50 79.51 -46.52
C ARG A 15 53.74 80.40 -46.51
N THR A 16 54.23 80.78 -47.69
CA THR A 16 55.39 81.65 -47.86
C THR A 16 55.00 83.13 -47.91
N TRP A 17 53.71 83.45 -48.12
CA TRP A 17 53.24 84.83 -48.28
C TRP A 17 53.15 85.56 -46.94
N GLU A 18 53.88 86.66 -46.78
CA GLU A 18 53.98 87.38 -45.50
C GLU A 18 52.64 87.91 -44.99
N TRP A 19 51.76 88.36 -45.88
CA TRP A 19 50.39 88.77 -45.51
C TRP A 19 49.57 87.63 -44.90
N PHE A 20 49.75 86.39 -45.36
CA PHE A 20 49.09 85.23 -44.79
C PHE A 20 49.63 84.88 -43.39
N LYS A 21 50.94 85.05 -43.17
CA LYS A 21 51.56 84.89 -41.84
C LYS A 21 51.06 85.96 -40.86
N LEU A 22 50.92 87.21 -41.30
CA LEU A 22 50.35 88.30 -40.49
C LEU A 22 48.87 88.04 -40.17
N TYR A 23 48.07 87.68 -41.17
CA TYR A 23 46.68 87.27 -41.00
C TYR A 23 46.54 86.11 -40.01
N GLY A 24 47.41 85.09 -40.09
CA GLY A 24 47.45 83.97 -39.14
C GLY A 24 47.75 84.38 -37.69
N ARG A 25 48.47 85.48 -37.46
CA ARG A 25 48.71 86.05 -36.12
C ARG A 25 47.55 86.90 -35.61
N VAL A 26 46.85 87.62 -36.50
CA VAL A 26 45.74 88.52 -36.13
C VAL A 26 44.41 87.76 -35.97
N LYS A 27 44.14 86.75 -36.80
CA LYS A 27 42.88 85.98 -36.79
C LYS A 27 42.49 85.41 -35.41
N PRO A 28 43.40 84.88 -34.56
CA PRO A 28 43.05 84.40 -33.22
C PRO A 28 42.60 85.50 -32.24
N MET A 29 42.86 86.78 -32.54
CA MET A 29 42.43 87.92 -31.71
C MET A 29 40.99 88.33 -32.00
N LEU A 30 40.46 88.02 -33.20
CA LEU A 30 39.07 88.23 -33.60
C LEU A 30 38.17 87.13 -33.01
N ARG A 31 37.87 87.22 -31.71
CA ARG A 31 37.16 86.17 -30.97
C ARG A 31 35.63 86.20 -31.05
N ALA A 32 35.01 87.28 -31.51
CA ALA A 32 33.55 87.43 -31.49
C ALA A 32 32.81 86.24 -32.14
N GLY A 33 33.18 85.86 -33.37
CA GLY A 33 32.59 84.70 -34.04
C GLY A 33 32.89 83.36 -33.37
N LYS A 34 34.06 83.22 -32.71
CA LYS A 34 34.37 82.02 -31.92
C LYS A 34 33.52 81.91 -30.65
N ILE A 35 33.22 83.03 -30.01
CA ILE A 35 32.33 83.06 -28.85
C ILE A 35 30.91 82.66 -29.27
N THR A 36 30.43 83.11 -30.44
CA THR A 36 29.15 82.63 -30.99
C THR A 36 29.18 81.13 -31.28
N GLU A 37 30.24 80.62 -31.93
CA GLU A 37 30.42 79.18 -32.21
C GLU A 37 30.54 78.34 -30.92
N GLU A 38 31.17 78.86 -29.87
CA GLU A 38 31.24 78.24 -28.54
C GLU A 38 29.86 78.26 -27.84
N MET A 39 29.07 79.32 -27.99
CA MET A 39 27.70 79.41 -27.46
C MET A 39 26.72 78.50 -28.22
N GLU A 40 26.88 78.34 -29.54
CA GLU A 40 26.11 77.36 -30.33
C GLU A 40 26.44 75.93 -29.90
N LYS A 41 27.72 75.60 -29.72
CA LYS A 41 28.16 74.29 -29.18
C LYS A 41 27.66 74.04 -27.75
N LEU A 42 27.64 75.07 -26.90
CA LEU A 42 27.05 74.96 -25.56
C LEU A 42 25.54 74.74 -25.62
N ASN A 43 24.81 75.39 -26.53
CA ASN A 43 23.38 75.15 -26.74
C ASN A 43 23.10 73.75 -27.30
N GLU A 44 23.92 73.23 -28.22
CA GLU A 44 23.84 71.84 -28.68
C GLU A 44 24.11 70.84 -27.55
N GLN A 45 25.11 71.11 -26.69
CA GLN A 45 25.40 70.31 -25.50
C GLN A 45 24.25 70.35 -24.48
N ILE A 46 23.66 71.52 -24.23
CA ILE A 46 22.47 71.67 -23.37
C ILE A 46 21.32 70.83 -23.94
N LYS A 47 21.03 70.94 -25.23
CA LYS A 47 19.94 70.19 -25.88
C LYS A 47 20.18 68.67 -25.86
N ALA A 48 21.42 68.23 -26.01
CA ALA A 48 21.80 66.82 -25.84
C ALA A 48 21.68 66.34 -24.38
N LEU A 49 22.00 67.20 -23.40
CA LEU A 49 21.80 66.92 -21.97
C LEU A 49 20.31 66.87 -21.59
N GLU A 50 19.47 67.75 -22.16
CA GLU A 50 18.01 67.72 -22.00
C GLU A 50 17.40 66.43 -22.56
N GLN A 51 17.81 66.00 -23.76
CA GLN A 51 17.38 64.73 -24.34
C GLN A 51 17.83 63.51 -23.50
N ASN A 52 19.07 63.53 -22.99
CA ASN A 52 19.55 62.49 -22.09
C ASN A 52 18.79 62.50 -20.76
N LEU A 53 18.50 63.67 -20.18
CA LEU A 53 17.70 63.79 -18.96
C LEU A 53 16.29 63.22 -19.15
N GLN A 54 15.60 63.58 -20.24
CA GLN A 54 14.27 63.06 -20.57
C GLN A 54 14.28 61.53 -20.76
N LYS A 55 15.36 60.98 -21.33
CA LYS A 55 15.54 59.54 -21.48
C LYS A 55 15.78 58.83 -20.14
N GLU A 56 16.60 59.41 -19.26
CA GLU A 56 16.81 58.86 -17.91
C GLU A 56 15.58 59.02 -17.00
N GLU A 57 14.75 60.05 -17.21
CA GLU A 57 13.41 60.14 -16.58
C GLU A 57 12.48 59.02 -17.05
N GLY A 58 12.53 58.67 -18.34
CA GLY A 58 11.85 57.49 -18.89
C GLY A 58 12.34 56.19 -18.23
N ASN A 59 13.65 55.95 -18.24
CA ASN A 59 14.27 54.79 -17.59
C ASN A 59 13.90 54.71 -16.10
N ARG A 60 13.91 55.84 -15.38
CA ARG A 60 13.51 55.91 -13.96
C ARG A 60 12.06 55.48 -13.78
N LYS A 61 11.16 55.94 -14.64
CA LYS A 61 9.74 55.58 -14.58
C LYS A 61 9.52 54.09 -14.87
N ASP A 62 10.21 53.54 -15.87
CA ASP A 62 10.15 52.10 -16.18
C ASP A 62 10.67 51.25 -15.01
N LEU A 63 11.74 51.71 -14.33
CA LEU A 63 12.25 51.10 -13.10
C LEU A 63 11.28 51.24 -11.91
N GLU A 64 10.60 52.38 -11.76
CA GLU A 64 9.56 52.59 -10.74
C GLU A 64 8.36 51.64 -10.95
N ASP A 65 7.89 51.49 -12.19
CA ASP A 65 6.84 50.52 -12.56
C ASP A 65 7.30 49.06 -12.37
N GLN A 66 8.58 48.76 -12.63
CA GLN A 66 9.15 47.43 -12.37
C GLN A 66 9.29 47.13 -10.88
N VAL A 67 9.73 48.10 -10.07
CA VAL A 67 9.77 48.00 -8.60
C VAL A 67 8.36 47.81 -8.04
N LYS A 68 7.35 48.49 -8.60
CA LYS A 68 5.95 48.31 -8.22
C LYS A 68 5.48 46.88 -8.53
N LYS A 69 5.71 46.36 -9.73
CA LYS A 69 5.39 44.95 -10.08
C LYS A 69 6.05 43.96 -9.12
N LEU A 70 7.35 44.13 -8.83
CA LEU A 70 8.07 43.29 -7.88
C LEU A 70 7.52 43.41 -6.44
N SER A 71 6.99 44.58 -6.06
CA SER A 71 6.30 44.78 -4.78
C SER A 71 4.94 44.06 -4.74
N ASP A 72 4.17 44.11 -5.82
CA ASP A 72 2.89 43.42 -5.95
C ASP A 72 3.09 41.89 -5.96
N GLU A 73 4.08 41.39 -6.72
CA GLU A 73 4.50 39.99 -6.73
C GLU A 73 5.00 39.52 -5.35
N LYS A 74 5.83 40.32 -4.68
CA LYS A 74 6.26 40.06 -3.30
C LYS A 74 5.06 39.95 -2.37
N THR A 75 4.07 40.83 -2.50
CA THR A 75 2.86 40.83 -1.65
C THR A 75 2.02 39.57 -1.91
N ALA A 76 1.87 39.15 -3.17
CA ALA A 76 1.22 37.89 -3.52
C ALA A 76 1.97 36.66 -2.95
N LEU A 77 3.31 36.65 -3.02
CA LEU A 77 4.15 35.60 -2.43
C LEU A 77 4.09 35.57 -0.89
N PHE A 78 3.89 36.71 -0.23
CA PHE A 78 3.62 36.74 1.21
C PHE A 78 2.24 36.13 1.52
N GLY A 79 1.22 36.40 0.71
CA GLY A 79 -0.11 35.79 0.86
C GLY A 79 -0.09 34.26 0.68
N THR A 80 0.66 33.73 -0.29
CA THR A 80 0.83 32.28 -0.43
C THR A 80 1.67 31.68 0.69
N LEU A 81 2.69 32.38 1.19
CA LEU A 81 3.47 31.96 2.37
C LEU A 81 2.60 31.88 3.63
N GLU A 82 1.65 32.80 3.83
CA GLU A 82 0.69 32.74 4.94
C GLU A 82 -0.27 31.55 4.80
N GLN A 83 -0.74 31.24 3.59
CA GLN A 83 -1.55 30.04 3.33
C GLN A 83 -0.78 28.74 3.59
N GLU A 84 0.47 28.64 3.14
CA GLU A 84 1.31 27.46 3.43
C GLU A 84 1.67 27.34 4.93
N LYS A 85 1.84 28.47 5.63
CA LYS A 85 1.97 28.45 7.11
C LYS A 85 0.70 27.94 7.80
N ALA A 86 -0.48 28.33 7.34
CA ALA A 86 -1.74 27.81 7.89
C ALA A 86 -1.85 26.29 7.69
N LYS A 87 -1.55 25.79 6.48
CA LYS A 87 -1.49 24.34 6.19
C LYS A 87 -0.43 23.61 7.03
N LEU A 88 0.72 24.24 7.29
CA LEU A 88 1.75 23.68 8.15
C LEU A 88 1.24 23.54 9.59
N VAL A 89 0.57 24.56 10.14
CA VAL A 89 -0.05 24.50 11.47
C VAL A 89 -1.13 23.40 11.53
N GLU A 90 -1.99 23.27 10.52
CA GLU A 90 -2.95 22.15 10.45
C GLU A 90 -2.25 20.78 10.42
N SER A 91 -1.11 20.67 9.74
CA SER A 91 -0.30 19.45 9.69
C SER A 91 0.37 19.15 11.03
N GLU A 92 0.92 20.16 11.71
CA GLU A 92 1.48 20.07 13.06
C GLU A 92 0.41 19.68 14.09
N GLU A 93 -0.80 20.23 13.99
CA GLU A 93 -1.93 19.79 14.82
C GLU A 93 -2.30 18.32 14.60
N ARG A 94 -2.35 17.85 13.35
CA ARG A 94 -2.59 16.44 13.03
C ARG A 94 -1.47 15.55 13.56
N TYR A 95 -0.22 15.96 13.41
CA TYR A 95 0.94 15.27 13.96
C TYR A 95 0.86 15.19 15.50
N ASN A 96 0.54 16.30 16.17
CA ASN A 96 0.40 16.35 17.63
C ASN A 96 -0.75 15.47 18.13
N LYS A 97 -1.90 15.45 17.43
CA LYS A 97 -3.03 14.54 17.71
C LYS A 97 -2.63 13.06 17.56
N LEU A 98 -1.90 12.72 16.49
CA LEU A 98 -1.38 11.36 16.28
C LEU A 98 -0.30 10.97 17.31
N SER A 99 0.56 11.92 17.70
CA SER A 99 1.59 11.70 18.71
C SER A 99 1.00 11.49 20.11
N ALA A 100 -0.05 12.24 20.47
CA ALA A 100 -0.81 12.02 21.70
C ALA A 100 -1.50 10.65 21.70
N ALA A 101 -2.20 10.29 20.61
CA ALA A 101 -2.81 8.97 20.48
C ALA A 101 -1.79 7.82 20.53
N LYS A 102 -0.59 8.02 19.96
CA LYS A 102 0.54 7.08 20.08
C LYS A 102 1.01 6.96 21.52
N ALA A 103 1.18 8.07 22.26
CA ALA A 103 1.58 8.05 23.66
C ALA A 103 0.55 7.34 24.54
N ASP A 104 -0.75 7.54 24.30
CA ASP A 104 -1.82 6.82 25.00
C ASP A 104 -1.79 5.30 24.70
N LEU A 105 -1.56 4.91 23.45
CA LEU A 105 -1.40 3.51 23.06
C LEU A 105 -0.13 2.87 23.65
N GLU A 106 1.00 3.60 23.72
CA GLU A 106 2.21 3.16 24.40
C GLU A 106 1.98 3.02 25.92
N ARG A 107 1.18 3.91 26.53
CA ARG A 107 0.78 3.82 27.94
C ARG A 107 -0.07 2.56 28.19
N GLN A 108 -1.06 2.29 27.34
CA GLN A 108 -1.89 1.07 27.40
C GLN A 108 -1.06 -0.20 27.16
N LEU A 109 -0.11 -0.17 26.22
CA LEU A 109 0.80 -1.28 25.95
C LEU A 109 1.67 -1.58 27.19
N ASN A 110 2.18 -0.55 27.87
CA ASN A 110 2.94 -0.73 29.11
C ASN A 110 2.07 -1.29 30.24
N GLU A 111 0.85 -0.78 30.46
CA GLU A 111 -0.10 -1.31 31.46
C GLU A 111 -0.46 -2.78 31.19
N LEU A 112 -0.63 -3.17 29.92
CA LEU A 112 -0.83 -4.56 29.52
C LEU A 112 0.44 -5.41 29.73
N SER A 113 1.62 -4.85 29.47
CA SER A 113 2.90 -5.54 29.68
C SER A 113 3.19 -5.79 31.16
N GLU A 114 2.91 -4.81 32.03
CA GLU A 114 2.98 -4.96 33.48
C GLU A 114 1.96 -6.00 33.99
N ARG A 115 0.74 -6.01 33.46
CA ARG A 115 -0.24 -7.07 33.77
C ARG A 115 0.23 -8.46 33.36
N ILE A 116 0.90 -8.60 32.21
CA ILE A 116 1.49 -9.88 31.78
C ILE A 116 2.61 -10.27 32.75
N ALA A 117 3.52 -9.37 33.10
CA ALA A 117 4.58 -9.63 34.08
C ALA A 117 4.01 -10.04 35.46
N GLU A 118 2.96 -9.37 35.96
CA GLU A 118 2.29 -9.81 37.19
C GLU A 118 1.65 -11.21 37.07
N MET A 119 1.12 -11.59 35.90
CA MET A 119 0.59 -12.92 35.67
C MET A 119 1.70 -13.97 35.61
N GLU A 120 2.84 -13.66 34.98
CA GLU A 120 4.03 -14.50 34.95
C GLU A 120 4.62 -14.71 36.36
N ASP A 121 4.71 -13.66 37.18
CA ASP A 121 5.14 -13.76 38.59
C ASP A 121 4.16 -14.59 39.43
N ARG A 122 2.84 -14.36 39.29
CA ARG A 122 1.81 -15.19 39.96
C ARG A 122 1.91 -16.66 39.54
N GLN A 123 2.15 -16.93 38.25
CA GLN A 123 2.34 -18.29 37.74
C GLN A 123 3.63 -18.91 38.26
N GLY A 124 4.72 -18.14 38.33
CA GLY A 124 5.99 -18.55 38.94
C GLY A 124 5.87 -18.91 40.42
N ASP A 125 5.09 -18.15 41.20
CA ASP A 125 4.80 -18.46 42.60
C ASP A 125 3.90 -19.69 42.77
N MET A 126 2.90 -19.87 41.90
CA MET A 126 2.10 -21.09 41.86
C MET A 126 2.96 -22.32 41.52
N ASP A 127 3.93 -22.20 40.61
CA ASP A 127 4.85 -23.30 40.26
C ASP A 127 5.88 -23.60 41.36
N ARG A 128 6.34 -22.58 42.09
CA ARG A 128 7.16 -22.76 43.32
C ARG A 128 6.38 -23.53 44.38
N LYS A 129 5.11 -23.16 44.59
CA LYS A 129 4.20 -23.84 45.53
C LYS A 129 3.94 -25.29 45.10
N ARG A 130 3.63 -25.51 43.82
CA ARG A 130 3.45 -26.85 43.21
C ARG A 130 4.65 -27.76 43.47
N LYS A 131 5.87 -27.28 43.22
CA LYS A 131 7.13 -28.03 43.47
C LYS A 131 7.33 -28.35 44.95
N LYS A 132 6.91 -27.46 45.85
CA LYS A 132 6.99 -27.69 47.29
C LYS A 132 6.00 -28.79 47.72
N ASP A 133 4.74 -28.68 47.32
CA ASP A 133 3.69 -29.68 47.59
C ASP A 133 4.08 -31.04 47.00
N GLU A 134 4.67 -31.07 45.80
CA GLU A 134 5.18 -32.26 45.13
C GLU A 134 6.38 -32.90 45.87
N SER A 135 7.25 -32.09 46.49
CA SER A 135 8.31 -32.57 47.38
C SER A 135 7.74 -33.18 48.68
N GLU A 136 6.75 -32.52 49.30
CA GLU A 136 6.08 -33.02 50.49
C GLU A 136 5.33 -34.34 50.22
N ILE A 137 4.65 -34.47 49.06
CA ILE A 137 4.05 -35.73 48.58
C ILE A 137 5.10 -36.83 48.42
N ASN A 138 6.29 -36.52 47.90
CA ASN A 138 7.35 -37.52 47.72
C ASN A 138 7.99 -37.95 49.05
N GLU A 139 8.09 -37.07 50.05
CA GLU A 139 8.44 -37.47 51.42
C GLU A 139 7.37 -38.36 52.06
N LEU A 140 6.10 -38.01 51.91
CA LEU A 140 4.99 -38.81 52.44
C LEU A 140 4.95 -40.20 51.80
N LYS A 141 5.19 -40.31 50.48
CA LYS A 141 5.35 -41.61 49.80
C LYS A 141 6.51 -42.44 50.35
N ARG A 142 7.68 -41.82 50.64
CA ARG A 142 8.81 -42.53 51.28
C ARG A 142 8.44 -43.03 52.67
N LYS A 143 7.87 -42.16 53.51
CA LYS A 143 7.39 -42.52 54.86
C LYS A 143 6.36 -43.64 54.82
N ASN A 144 5.44 -43.63 53.85
CA ASN A 144 4.44 -44.69 53.68
C ASN A 144 5.09 -46.03 53.29
N ASN A 145 6.03 -46.03 52.34
CA ASN A 145 6.79 -47.25 51.97
C ASN A 145 7.61 -47.80 53.16
N GLU A 146 8.19 -46.94 53.99
CA GLU A 146 8.90 -47.34 55.22
C GLU A 146 7.94 -47.98 56.25
N LEU A 147 6.74 -47.41 56.42
CA LEU A 147 5.69 -47.96 57.28
C LEU A 147 5.16 -49.30 56.75
N GLU A 148 4.92 -49.44 55.44
CA GLU A 148 4.52 -50.71 54.81
C GLU A 148 5.59 -51.80 54.98
N MET A 149 6.87 -51.45 54.81
CA MET A 149 8.00 -52.34 55.07
C MET A 149 8.09 -52.76 56.54
N SER A 150 7.80 -51.84 57.48
CA SER A 150 7.75 -52.12 58.91
C SER A 150 6.58 -53.04 59.28
N LEU A 151 5.40 -52.78 58.71
CA LEU A 151 4.20 -53.59 58.90
C LEU A 151 4.40 -55.03 58.41
N ARG A 152 4.95 -55.21 57.20
CA ARG A 152 5.28 -56.55 56.66
C ARG A 152 6.24 -57.31 57.57
N ARG A 153 7.25 -56.66 58.14
CA ARG A 153 8.17 -57.29 59.11
C ARG A 153 7.42 -57.75 60.36
N ALA A 154 6.58 -56.90 60.93
CA ALA A 154 5.76 -57.23 62.09
C ALA A 154 4.78 -58.39 61.81
N GLU A 155 4.20 -58.45 60.61
CA GLU A 155 3.36 -59.58 60.18
C GLU A 155 4.15 -60.89 60.05
N THR A 156 5.37 -60.86 59.50
CA THR A 156 6.23 -62.06 59.46
C THR A 156 6.67 -62.53 60.84
N GLU A 157 6.99 -61.61 61.78
CA GLU A 157 7.27 -61.97 63.17
C GLU A 157 6.04 -62.55 63.88
N LYS A 158 4.84 -61.99 63.64
CA LYS A 158 3.58 -62.51 64.15
C LYS A 158 3.35 -63.95 63.67
N GLN A 159 3.50 -64.21 62.37
CA GLN A 159 3.33 -65.56 61.80
C GLN A 159 4.33 -66.56 62.41
N ALA A 160 5.59 -66.16 62.59
CA ALA A 160 6.60 -67.00 63.26
C ALA A 160 6.24 -67.30 64.73
N ARG A 161 5.71 -66.32 65.47
CA ARG A 161 5.23 -66.55 66.84
C ARG A 161 3.99 -67.44 66.89
N GLU A 162 3.05 -67.30 65.95
CA GLU A 162 1.89 -68.18 65.83
C GLU A 162 2.29 -69.64 65.51
N GLN A 163 3.32 -69.85 64.68
CA GLN A 163 3.88 -71.20 64.44
C GLN A 163 4.51 -71.78 65.71
N ASN A 164 5.30 -70.99 66.45
CA ASN A 164 5.86 -71.42 67.73
C ASN A 164 4.78 -71.76 68.76
N ILE A 165 3.69 -70.98 68.84
CA ILE A 165 2.56 -71.26 69.72
C ILE A 165 1.88 -72.58 69.35
N ARG A 166 1.66 -72.87 68.06
CA ARG A 166 1.11 -74.16 67.61
C ARG A 166 2.04 -75.33 67.99
N SER A 167 3.34 -75.19 67.77
CA SER A 167 4.32 -76.22 68.17
C SER A 167 4.29 -76.51 69.66
N LEU A 168 4.15 -75.48 70.51
CA LEU A 168 4.02 -75.63 71.96
C LEU A 168 2.66 -76.24 72.37
N GLN A 169 1.58 -75.95 71.63
CA GLN A 169 0.27 -76.58 71.84
C GLN A 169 0.30 -78.07 71.47
N ASP A 170 0.96 -78.44 70.38
CA ASP A 170 1.15 -79.85 69.99
C ASP A 170 2.05 -80.60 70.99
N GLU A 171 3.10 -79.96 71.53
CA GLU A 171 3.92 -80.52 72.61
C GLU A 171 3.11 -80.71 73.91
N MET A 172 2.26 -79.75 74.29
CA MET A 172 1.35 -79.90 75.44
C MET A 172 0.37 -81.06 75.23
N ALA A 173 -0.25 -81.18 74.06
CA ALA A 173 -1.18 -82.26 73.76
C ALA A 173 -0.51 -83.65 73.84
N ASN A 174 0.75 -83.77 73.39
CA ASN A 174 1.54 -85.00 73.54
C ASN A 174 1.89 -85.29 75.02
N GLN A 175 2.16 -84.26 75.84
CA GLN A 175 2.37 -84.42 77.27
C GLN A 175 1.08 -84.86 77.99
N ASP A 176 -0.08 -84.31 77.63
CA ASP A 176 -1.38 -84.73 78.15
C ASP A 176 -1.73 -86.18 77.77
N GLU A 177 -1.42 -86.62 76.54
CA GLU A 177 -1.60 -88.02 76.15
C GLU A 177 -0.66 -88.98 76.93
N SER A 178 0.56 -88.53 77.22
CA SER A 178 1.52 -89.25 78.07
C SER A 178 1.03 -89.36 79.53
N LEU A 179 0.53 -88.25 80.09
CA LEU A 179 -0.12 -88.23 81.41
C LEU A 179 -1.35 -89.14 81.44
N ALA A 180 -2.17 -89.17 80.39
CA ALA A 180 -3.32 -90.06 80.28
C ALA A 180 -2.93 -91.55 80.22
N LYS A 181 -1.81 -91.91 79.57
CA LYS A 181 -1.24 -93.27 79.62
C LYS A 181 -0.75 -93.61 81.04
N THR A 182 0.03 -92.72 81.65
CA THR A 182 0.54 -92.91 83.02
C THR A 182 -0.59 -93.04 84.05
N ASN A 183 -1.69 -92.29 83.92
CA ASN A 183 -2.87 -92.41 84.77
C ASN A 183 -3.66 -93.72 84.56
N LYS A 184 -3.72 -94.25 83.33
CA LYS A 184 -4.30 -95.59 83.08
C LYS A 184 -3.46 -96.69 83.72
N GLU A 185 -2.13 -96.57 83.62
CA GLU A 185 -1.19 -97.52 84.22
C GLU A 185 -1.19 -97.44 85.75
N LYS A 186 -1.29 -96.24 86.33
CA LYS A 186 -1.53 -96.01 87.76
C LYS A 186 -2.83 -96.67 88.24
N LYS A 187 -3.96 -96.47 87.53
CA LYS A 187 -5.23 -97.14 87.87
C LYS A 187 -5.12 -98.66 87.81
N HIS A 188 -4.43 -99.19 86.81
CA HIS A 188 -4.19 -100.64 86.71
C HIS A 188 -3.40 -101.17 87.91
N GLN A 189 -2.40 -100.42 88.37
CA GLN A 189 -1.60 -100.77 89.55
C GLN A 189 -2.36 -100.61 90.86
N GLU A 190 -3.26 -99.63 90.97
CA GLU A 190 -4.20 -99.50 92.10
C GLU A 190 -5.19 -100.67 92.16
N GLU A 191 -5.70 -101.15 91.02
CA GLU A 191 -6.55 -102.35 90.96
C GLU A 191 -5.78 -103.64 91.27
N MET A 192 -4.51 -103.76 90.83
CA MET A 192 -3.67 -104.91 91.16
C MET A 192 -3.27 -104.93 92.64
N ASN A 193 -3.00 -103.77 93.24
CA ASN A 193 -2.78 -103.65 94.68
C ASN A 193 -4.05 -103.94 95.49
N ARG A 194 -5.24 -103.54 95.01
CA ARG A 194 -6.52 -103.91 95.65
C ARG A 194 -6.74 -105.42 95.64
N LYS A 195 -6.42 -106.10 94.54
CA LYS A 195 -6.42 -107.57 94.45
C LYS A 195 -5.45 -108.22 95.45
N LEU A 196 -4.21 -107.73 95.53
CA LEU A 196 -3.22 -108.25 96.49
C LEU A 196 -3.66 -108.07 97.95
N MET A 197 -4.39 -107.01 98.28
CA MET A 197 -5.01 -106.82 99.60
C MET A 197 -6.19 -107.76 99.85
N GLU A 198 -7.05 -107.99 98.86
CA GLU A 198 -8.16 -108.95 98.93
C GLU A 198 -7.65 -110.39 99.07
N ASP A 199 -6.60 -110.77 98.34
CA ASP A 199 -5.95 -112.09 98.44
C ASP A 199 -5.25 -112.29 99.80
N LEU A 200 -4.63 -111.24 100.36
CA LEU A 200 -3.99 -111.31 101.69
C LEU A 200 -5.03 -111.52 102.80
N GLN A 201 -6.15 -110.80 102.75
CA GLN A 201 -7.27 -110.97 103.69
C GLN A 201 -7.89 -112.37 103.58
N ALA A 202 -8.01 -112.91 102.36
CA ALA A 202 -8.52 -114.26 102.11
C ALA A 202 -7.61 -115.38 102.64
N GLU A 203 -6.29 -115.16 102.73
CA GLU A 203 -5.38 -116.11 103.38
C GLU A 203 -5.37 -115.99 104.91
N GLU A 204 -5.52 -114.80 105.48
CA GLU A 204 -5.68 -114.62 106.94
C GLU A 204 -6.95 -115.32 107.47
N ASP A 205 -8.06 -115.28 106.73
CA ASP A 205 -9.29 -115.98 107.08
C ASP A 205 -9.17 -117.52 106.90
N LYS A 206 -8.43 -117.99 105.89
CA LYS A 206 -8.16 -119.44 105.70
C LYS A 206 -7.36 -120.04 106.84
N VAL A 207 -6.32 -119.36 107.34
CA VAL A 207 -5.47 -119.87 108.44
C VAL A 207 -6.27 -120.07 109.74
N ASN A 208 -7.26 -119.21 110.00
CA ASN A 208 -8.13 -119.32 111.18
C ASN A 208 -9.22 -120.41 111.03
N TYR A 209 -9.69 -120.68 109.80
CA TYR A 209 -10.69 -121.72 109.53
C TYR A 209 -10.09 -123.15 109.46
N LEU A 210 -8.89 -123.29 108.88
CA LEU A 210 -8.22 -124.60 108.69
C LEU A 210 -7.84 -125.31 110.00
N ASN A 211 -7.70 -124.57 111.11
CA ASN A 211 -7.48 -125.16 112.44
C ASN A 211 -8.74 -125.79 113.07
N LYS A 212 -9.95 -125.56 112.52
CA LYS A 212 -11.21 -126.11 113.06
C LYS A 212 -11.85 -127.20 112.19
N LEU A 213 -11.59 -127.24 110.88
CA LEU A 213 -12.25 -128.19 109.97
C LEU A 213 -11.49 -129.50 109.69
N LYS A 214 -10.33 -129.72 110.31
CA LYS A 214 -9.58 -130.98 110.25
C LYS A 214 -10.26 -132.16 110.98
N SER A 215 -11.32 -131.90 111.75
CA SER A 215 -11.98 -132.89 112.64
C SER A 215 -13.27 -133.53 112.07
N LYS A 216 -13.68 -133.22 110.84
CA LYS A 216 -14.86 -133.83 110.17
C LYS A 216 -14.56 -134.16 108.70
N LEU A 217 -13.67 -135.14 108.54
CA LEU A 217 -13.45 -135.85 107.29
C LEU A 217 -14.73 -136.55 106.79
N GLU A 218 -14.75 -136.85 105.49
CA GLU A 218 -15.31 -138.09 104.93
C GLU A 218 -16.78 -138.43 105.26
N GLN A 219 -17.71 -137.56 104.87
CA GLN A 219 -19.04 -138.06 104.52
C GLN A 219 -19.60 -137.38 103.26
N GLN A 220 -19.97 -138.24 102.30
CA GLN A 220 -20.74 -137.93 101.09
C GLN A 220 -19.97 -137.25 99.94
N LEU A 221 -18.99 -138.02 99.44
CA LEU A 221 -18.88 -138.24 97.99
C LEU A 221 -20.23 -138.77 97.45
N ASP A 222 -20.57 -138.42 96.22
CA ASP A 222 -21.62 -139.04 95.38
C ASP A 222 -23.08 -139.00 95.88
N ASP A 223 -23.76 -137.87 95.64
CA ASP A 223 -24.93 -137.89 94.75
C ASP A 223 -24.57 -137.10 93.48
N VAL A 224 -23.98 -137.76 92.49
CA VAL A 224 -24.67 -138.52 91.43
C VAL A 224 -25.27 -137.61 90.34
N ARG A 225 -24.46 -137.50 89.28
CA ARG A 225 -24.84 -137.61 87.85
C ARG A 225 -25.92 -136.70 87.27
N SER A 226 -25.50 -136.06 86.18
CA SER A 226 -26.23 -136.05 84.91
C SER A 226 -27.51 -135.20 84.84
N PHE A 227 -27.33 -133.89 84.66
CA PHE A 227 -28.07 -133.21 83.58
C PHE A 227 -27.24 -132.03 83.01
N GLU A 228 -27.14 -131.98 81.68
CA GLU A 228 -26.71 -130.83 80.84
C GLU A 228 -25.30 -130.23 81.08
N TRP A 229 -24.26 -130.40 80.25
CA TRP A 229 -24.04 -131.04 78.94
C TRP A 229 -24.96 -130.65 77.75
N LYS A 230 -25.84 -129.64 77.85
CA LYS A 230 -26.77 -129.33 76.74
C LYS A 230 -27.13 -127.88 76.43
N LYS A 231 -26.44 -126.91 77.03
CA LYS A 231 -26.38 -125.48 76.66
C LYS A 231 -25.03 -124.94 77.21
N GLN A 232 -24.11 -124.34 76.46
CA GLN A 232 -24.22 -123.72 75.14
C GLN A 232 -22.88 -123.75 74.35
N PHE A 233 -22.33 -124.94 74.07
CA PHE A 233 -21.08 -125.11 73.28
C PHE A 233 -21.29 -124.99 71.74
N GLU A 234 -22.49 -124.64 71.26
CA GLU A 234 -22.83 -124.54 69.83
C GLU A 234 -23.49 -123.21 69.38
N ARG A 235 -23.26 -122.08 70.07
CA ARG A 235 -23.45 -120.73 69.48
C ARG A 235 -22.31 -119.82 69.96
N ASP A 236 -21.37 -119.36 69.15
CA ASP A 236 -21.59 -118.91 67.78
C ASP A 236 -20.38 -119.10 66.83
N LYS A 237 -20.31 -120.27 66.21
CA LYS A 237 -19.46 -120.52 65.02
C LYS A 237 -20.15 -120.00 63.76
N ARG A 238 -20.57 -118.72 63.75
CA ARG A 238 -21.34 -118.10 62.64
C ARG A 238 -20.94 -116.68 62.22
N ALA A 239 -20.08 -115.97 62.96
CA ALA A 239 -19.61 -114.63 62.59
C ALA A 239 -18.36 -114.60 61.68
N ARG A 240 -18.28 -115.47 60.65
CA ARG A 240 -17.16 -115.50 59.66
C ARG A 240 -17.60 -115.69 58.20
N GLN A 241 -18.85 -115.37 57.83
CA GLN A 241 -19.34 -115.52 56.46
C GLN A 241 -20.04 -114.30 55.82
N ASP A 242 -20.13 -113.16 56.52
CA ASP A 242 -20.85 -111.97 56.01
C ASP A 242 -19.95 -110.86 55.43
N LEU A 243 -18.62 -110.97 55.50
CA LEU A 243 -17.71 -109.91 55.03
C LEU A 243 -17.47 -109.90 53.51
N GLU A 244 -17.92 -110.93 52.78
CA GLU A 244 -17.53 -111.14 51.37
C GLU A 244 -18.69 -110.94 50.36
N LYS A 245 -19.92 -110.73 50.84
CA LYS A 245 -21.08 -110.37 49.98
C LYS A 245 -21.27 -108.86 49.79
N ALA A 246 -20.74 -108.03 50.69
CA ALA A 246 -20.87 -106.57 50.60
C ALA A 246 -20.06 -105.95 49.44
N LYS A 247 -18.97 -106.60 49.00
CA LYS A 247 -18.04 -106.03 48.01
C LYS A 247 -18.62 -105.91 46.58
N ARG A 248 -19.58 -106.77 46.21
CA ARG A 248 -20.18 -106.78 44.85
C ARG A 248 -21.35 -105.80 44.65
N LYS A 249 -21.75 -105.05 45.67
CA LYS A 249 -22.82 -104.02 45.52
C LYS A 249 -22.26 -102.65 45.15
N VAL A 250 -21.06 -102.33 45.62
CA VAL A 250 -20.38 -101.03 45.41
C VAL A 250 -19.83 -100.87 43.97
N GLU A 251 -19.49 -101.97 43.29
CA GLU A 251 -18.98 -101.94 41.91
C GLU A 251 -20.07 -101.59 40.86
N GLY A 252 -21.35 -101.74 41.18
CA GLY A 252 -22.47 -101.36 40.31
C GLY A 252 -22.79 -99.85 40.33
N GLU A 253 -22.68 -99.23 41.50
CA GLU A 253 -22.99 -97.82 41.72
C GLU A 253 -21.95 -96.90 41.05
N LEU A 254 -20.70 -97.36 40.92
CA LEU A 254 -19.62 -96.63 40.24
C LEU A 254 -19.86 -96.48 38.72
N LYS A 255 -20.57 -97.43 38.08
CA LYS A 255 -20.77 -97.42 36.62
C LYS A 255 -21.83 -96.41 36.17
N VAL A 256 -22.92 -96.27 36.92
CA VAL A 256 -23.95 -95.23 36.69
C VAL A 256 -23.36 -93.82 36.90
N SER A 257 -22.44 -93.67 37.85
CA SER A 257 -21.73 -92.41 38.08
C SER A 257 -20.81 -92.00 36.92
N MET A 258 -20.28 -92.97 36.14
CA MET A 258 -19.50 -92.67 34.94
C MET A 258 -20.37 -92.23 33.76
N GLU A 259 -21.53 -92.87 33.54
CA GLU A 259 -22.46 -92.50 32.47
C GLU A 259 -23.03 -91.07 32.68
N ASN A 260 -23.32 -90.67 33.93
CA ASN A 260 -23.69 -89.29 34.27
C ASN A 260 -22.57 -88.26 34.00
N VAL A 261 -21.29 -88.64 34.16
CA VAL A 261 -20.16 -87.73 33.90
C VAL A 261 -19.95 -87.52 32.39
N ASP A 262 -20.17 -88.54 31.56
CA ASP A 262 -20.11 -88.40 30.10
C ASP A 262 -21.28 -87.56 29.55
N GLU A 263 -22.46 -87.63 30.16
CA GLU A 263 -23.61 -86.78 29.81
C GLU A 263 -23.39 -85.31 30.22
N ILE A 264 -22.80 -85.07 31.41
CA ILE A 264 -22.36 -83.73 31.83
C ILE A 264 -21.26 -83.18 30.91
N ASN A 265 -20.31 -84.01 30.45
CA ASN A 265 -19.28 -83.58 29.51
C ASN A 265 -19.85 -83.21 28.12
N LYS A 266 -20.90 -83.89 27.64
CA LYS A 266 -21.64 -83.47 26.44
C LYS A 266 -22.35 -82.13 26.64
N GLN A 267 -23.09 -81.97 27.74
CA GLN A 267 -23.76 -80.70 28.05
C GLN A 267 -22.77 -79.54 28.16
N LYS A 268 -21.59 -79.78 28.76
CA LYS A 268 -20.49 -78.82 28.79
C LYS A 268 -20.00 -78.45 27.39
N HIS A 269 -19.82 -79.42 26.49
CA HIS A 269 -19.38 -79.15 25.12
C HIS A 269 -20.41 -78.35 24.31
N ASP A 270 -21.70 -78.67 24.45
CA ASP A 270 -22.77 -77.92 23.79
C ASP A 270 -22.90 -76.48 24.36
N ILE A 271 -22.65 -76.30 25.66
CA ILE A 271 -22.56 -74.96 26.27
C ILE A 271 -21.32 -74.21 25.77
N GLU A 272 -20.16 -74.84 25.64
CA GLU A 272 -18.93 -74.23 25.08
C GLU A 272 -19.09 -73.83 23.61
N GLN A 273 -19.80 -74.63 22.79
CA GLN A 273 -20.12 -74.25 21.41
C GLN A 273 -21.13 -73.10 21.34
N ASN A 274 -22.16 -73.11 22.21
CA ASN A 274 -23.10 -71.98 22.30
C ASN A 274 -22.44 -70.71 22.84
N LEU A 275 -21.47 -70.83 23.75
CA LEU A 275 -20.65 -69.70 24.23
C LEU A 275 -19.84 -69.12 23.08
N LYS A 276 -19.12 -69.93 22.30
CA LYS A 276 -18.40 -69.46 21.09
C LYS A 276 -19.30 -68.80 20.06
N LYS A 277 -20.53 -69.29 19.90
CA LYS A 277 -21.53 -68.67 19.01
C LYS A 277 -21.99 -67.32 19.56
N LYS A 278 -22.18 -67.22 20.88
CA LYS A 278 -22.49 -65.96 21.57
C LYS A 278 -21.33 -64.98 21.59
N GLU A 279 -20.08 -65.44 21.66
CA GLU A 279 -18.87 -64.63 21.52
C GLU A 279 -18.74 -64.06 20.10
N ALA A 280 -19.03 -64.86 19.06
CA ALA A 280 -19.08 -64.40 17.68
C ALA A 280 -20.22 -63.39 17.44
N ASP A 281 -21.42 -63.63 17.99
CA ASP A 281 -22.52 -62.65 17.99
C ASP A 281 -22.11 -61.35 18.72
N LEU A 282 -21.44 -61.46 19.87
CA LEU A 282 -20.93 -60.33 20.66
C LEU A 282 -19.92 -59.51 19.86
N MET A 283 -18.96 -60.17 19.20
CA MET A 283 -17.95 -59.53 18.37
C MET A 283 -18.58 -58.83 17.16
N MET A 284 -19.60 -59.42 16.55
CA MET A 284 -20.38 -58.79 15.48
C MET A 284 -21.22 -57.60 15.98
N THR A 285 -21.78 -57.66 17.20
CA THR A 285 -22.44 -56.49 17.81
C THR A 285 -21.45 -55.42 18.25
N SER A 286 -20.23 -55.78 18.65
CA SER A 286 -19.15 -54.84 18.98
C SER A 286 -18.67 -54.10 17.74
N SER A 287 -18.49 -54.80 16.62
CA SER A 287 -18.18 -54.19 15.33
C SER A 287 -19.28 -53.23 14.87
N LYS A 288 -20.56 -53.58 15.05
CA LYS A 288 -21.68 -52.64 14.78
C LYS A 288 -21.71 -51.47 15.75
N LEU A 289 -21.35 -51.68 17.03
CA LEU A 289 -21.25 -50.61 18.01
C LEU A 289 -20.09 -49.64 17.68
N GLU A 290 -19.00 -50.15 17.11
CA GLU A 290 -17.87 -49.35 16.60
C GLU A 290 -18.25 -48.57 15.32
N GLU A 291 -19.01 -49.18 14.40
CA GLU A 291 -19.57 -48.49 13.22
C GLU A 291 -20.57 -47.40 13.62
N GLU A 292 -21.48 -47.67 14.56
CA GLU A 292 -22.41 -46.67 15.12
C GLU A 292 -21.67 -45.60 15.92
N ALA A 293 -20.61 -45.93 16.67
CA ALA A 293 -19.77 -44.94 17.35
C ALA A 293 -19.02 -44.05 16.36
N ALA A 294 -18.56 -44.58 15.23
CA ALA A 294 -17.96 -43.81 14.15
C ALA A 294 -19.01 -42.91 13.46
N LEU A 295 -20.24 -43.39 13.27
CA LEU A 295 -21.35 -42.60 12.75
C LEU A 295 -21.74 -41.47 13.71
N VAL A 296 -21.85 -41.76 15.01
CA VAL A 296 -22.09 -40.78 16.09
C VAL A 296 -20.97 -39.75 16.14
N SER A 297 -19.70 -40.14 16.03
CA SER A 297 -18.58 -39.19 15.97
C SER A 297 -18.63 -38.28 14.73
N LYS A 298 -19.06 -38.82 13.59
CA LYS A 298 -19.24 -38.06 12.34
C LYS A 298 -20.44 -37.10 12.41
N LEU A 299 -21.54 -37.53 13.02
CA LEU A 299 -22.71 -36.69 13.31
C LEU A 299 -22.39 -35.64 14.37
N GLN A 300 -21.60 -35.95 15.40
CA GLN A 300 -21.11 -34.97 16.38
C GLN A 300 -20.18 -33.93 15.75
N LYS A 301 -19.39 -34.28 14.73
CA LYS A 301 -18.66 -33.28 13.92
C LYS A 301 -19.61 -32.38 13.13
N GLN A 302 -20.60 -32.94 12.44
CA GLN A 302 -21.59 -32.15 11.70
C GLN A 302 -22.45 -31.28 12.64
N ILE A 303 -22.79 -31.77 13.83
CA ILE A 303 -23.46 -30.99 14.87
C ILE A 303 -22.54 -29.85 15.32
N LYS A 304 -21.26 -30.09 15.61
CA LYS A 304 -20.31 -29.01 15.95
C LYS A 304 -20.12 -27.99 14.82
N GLU A 305 -20.05 -28.42 13.56
CA GLU A 305 -19.96 -27.52 12.40
C GLU A 305 -21.24 -26.67 12.24
N LEU A 306 -22.41 -27.25 12.53
CA LEU A 306 -23.69 -26.52 12.56
C LEU A 306 -23.84 -25.64 13.81
N GLU A 307 -23.32 -26.04 14.96
CA GLU A 307 -23.26 -25.23 16.19
C GLU A 307 -22.34 -24.02 15.99
N THR A 308 -21.14 -24.19 15.42
CA THR A 308 -20.29 -23.05 15.04
C THR A 308 -20.96 -22.17 14.00
N ARG A 309 -21.71 -22.75 13.06
CA ARG A 309 -22.44 -21.95 12.06
C ARG A 309 -23.64 -21.20 12.65
N ILE A 310 -24.28 -21.75 13.68
CA ILE A 310 -25.33 -21.07 14.46
C ILE A 310 -24.68 -19.94 15.27
N VAL A 311 -23.56 -20.17 15.94
CA VAL A 311 -22.82 -19.13 16.68
C VAL A 311 -22.35 -18.01 15.74
N GLU A 312 -21.81 -18.32 14.55
CA GLU A 312 -21.48 -17.31 13.54
C GLU A 312 -22.70 -16.48 13.11
N LEU A 313 -23.85 -17.13 12.88
CA LEU A 313 -25.09 -16.44 12.50
C LEU A 313 -25.72 -15.66 13.66
N GLU A 314 -25.52 -16.10 14.91
CA GLU A 314 -25.91 -15.38 16.13
C GLU A 314 -24.98 -14.19 16.41
N GLU A 315 -23.67 -14.32 16.14
CA GLU A 315 -22.71 -13.22 16.18
C GLU A 315 -22.98 -12.21 15.06
N ASP A 316 -23.28 -12.63 13.83
CA ASP A 316 -23.69 -11.73 12.74
C ASP A 316 -24.99 -10.99 13.10
N LEU A 317 -25.99 -11.69 13.66
CA LEU A 317 -27.25 -11.10 14.12
C LEU A 317 -27.04 -10.14 15.31
N GLU A 318 -26.13 -10.47 16.23
CA GLU A 318 -25.80 -9.62 17.38
C GLU A 318 -24.94 -8.42 16.97
N GLN A 319 -24.04 -8.56 15.98
CA GLN A 319 -23.33 -7.45 15.35
C GLN A 319 -24.30 -6.54 14.60
N GLU A 320 -25.30 -7.09 13.88
CA GLU A 320 -26.35 -6.29 13.24
C GLU A 320 -27.23 -5.58 14.28
N ARG A 321 -27.59 -6.24 15.40
CA ARG A 321 -28.29 -5.63 16.54
C ARG A 321 -27.47 -4.54 17.21
N GLN A 322 -26.16 -4.72 17.40
CA GLN A 322 -25.27 -3.72 17.98
C GLN A 322 -25.03 -2.56 17.02
N SER A 323 -24.91 -2.82 15.72
CA SER A 323 -24.84 -1.79 14.68
C SER A 323 -26.13 -0.97 14.63
N ARG A 324 -27.29 -1.62 14.69
CA ARG A 324 -28.61 -0.98 14.75
C ARG A 324 -28.82 -0.22 16.05
N SER A 325 -28.37 -0.75 17.19
CA SER A 325 -28.39 -0.09 18.50
C SER A 325 -27.46 1.13 18.53
N LYS A 326 -26.27 1.07 17.90
CA LYS A 326 -25.40 2.24 17.69
C LYS A 326 -26.05 3.26 16.75
N SER A 327 -26.70 2.83 15.68
CA SER A 327 -27.41 3.71 14.75
C SER A 327 -28.61 4.39 15.40
N ASP A 328 -29.40 3.68 16.20
CA ASP A 328 -30.51 4.25 16.97
C ASP A 328 -30.04 5.11 18.16
N ARG A 329 -28.89 4.82 18.78
CA ARG A 329 -28.24 5.73 19.74
C ARG A 329 -27.77 7.01 19.07
N ASN A 330 -27.01 6.92 17.98
CA ASN A 330 -26.58 8.10 17.22
C ASN A 330 -27.78 8.90 16.69
N ARG A 331 -28.88 8.23 16.30
CA ARG A 331 -30.13 8.89 15.90
C ARG A 331 -30.84 9.54 17.10
N SER A 332 -30.82 8.92 18.27
CA SER A 332 -31.36 9.50 19.51
C SER A 332 -30.49 10.62 20.07
N GLU A 333 -29.17 10.58 19.86
CA GLU A 333 -28.22 11.64 20.21
C GLU A 333 -28.37 12.80 19.25
N LEU A 334 -28.43 12.58 17.94
CA LEU A 334 -28.73 13.63 16.95
C LEU A 334 -30.13 14.23 17.12
N GLN A 335 -31.13 13.43 17.49
CA GLN A 335 -32.47 13.94 17.84
C GLN A 335 -32.42 14.77 19.12
N ARG A 336 -31.69 14.31 20.14
CA ARG A 336 -31.50 15.05 21.39
C ARG A 336 -30.66 16.32 21.21
N GLU A 337 -29.68 16.33 20.32
CA GLU A 337 -28.95 17.54 19.93
C GLU A 337 -29.86 18.52 19.17
N LEU A 338 -30.77 18.01 18.33
CA LEU A 338 -31.83 18.80 17.70
C LEU A 338 -32.81 19.39 18.73
N ASP A 339 -33.22 18.61 19.73
CA ASP A 339 -34.13 19.04 20.78
C ASP A 339 -33.44 19.99 21.78
N GLU A 340 -32.17 19.77 22.15
CA GLU A 340 -31.34 20.69 22.96
C GLU A 340 -30.98 21.97 22.18
N LEU A 341 -30.85 21.92 20.85
CA LEU A 341 -30.76 23.11 20.00
C LEU A 341 -32.11 23.85 19.91
N GLY A 342 -33.23 23.11 19.91
CA GLY A 342 -34.59 23.65 19.99
C GLY A 342 -34.85 24.38 21.31
N GLU A 343 -34.58 23.75 22.44
CA GLU A 343 -34.69 24.35 23.77
C GLU A 343 -33.75 25.55 23.93
N ARG A 344 -32.51 25.50 23.40
CA ARG A 344 -31.64 26.69 23.33
C ARG A 344 -32.21 27.80 22.45
N LEU A 345 -32.94 27.48 21.39
CA LEU A 345 -33.62 28.48 20.56
C LEU A 345 -34.79 29.13 21.32
N GLU A 346 -35.54 28.36 22.11
CA GLU A 346 -36.64 28.85 22.94
C GLU A 346 -36.16 29.65 24.16
N GLU A 347 -35.06 29.25 24.82
CA GLU A 347 -34.42 30.05 25.89
C GLU A 347 -33.83 31.36 25.35
N GLN A 348 -33.20 31.36 24.17
CA GLN A 348 -32.81 32.59 23.45
C GLN A 348 -34.05 33.45 23.12
N GLY A 349 -35.17 32.83 22.77
CA GLY A 349 -36.47 33.48 22.59
C GLY A 349 -36.97 34.18 23.85
N GLY A 350 -36.84 33.52 25.02
CA GLY A 350 -37.20 34.08 26.32
C GLY A 350 -36.38 35.32 26.70
N ALA A 351 -35.05 35.28 26.50
CA ALA A 351 -34.19 36.44 26.71
C ALA A 351 -34.51 37.61 25.76
N THR A 352 -35.03 37.30 24.57
CA THR A 352 -35.43 38.32 23.57
C THR A 352 -36.68 39.09 24.00
N ALA A 353 -37.58 38.51 24.81
CA ALA A 353 -38.82 39.17 25.25
C ALA A 353 -38.57 40.43 26.12
N ALA A 354 -37.58 40.40 27.02
CA ALA A 354 -37.20 41.57 27.81
C ALA A 354 -36.45 42.63 26.97
N GLN A 355 -35.71 42.19 25.94
CA GLN A 355 -35.04 43.08 24.99
C GLN A 355 -36.05 43.83 24.09
N ILE A 356 -37.23 43.25 23.81
CA ILE A 356 -38.27 43.82 22.95
C ILE A 356 -38.88 45.12 23.50
N GLU A 357 -39.06 45.29 24.82
CA GLU A 357 -39.55 46.58 25.36
C GLU A 357 -38.51 47.71 25.26
N LEU A 358 -37.23 47.37 25.41
CA LEU A 358 -36.13 48.33 25.23
C LEU A 358 -35.91 48.63 23.74
N ASN A 359 -36.11 47.63 22.88
CA ASN A 359 -36.14 47.80 21.43
C ASN A 359 -37.33 48.64 20.96
N LYS A 360 -38.53 48.59 21.56
CA LYS A 360 -39.64 49.48 21.15
C LYS A 360 -39.31 50.98 21.24
N LYS A 361 -38.47 51.39 22.20
CA LYS A 361 -37.96 52.78 22.26
C LYS A 361 -36.90 53.05 21.19
N ARG A 362 -35.98 52.10 20.96
CA ARG A 362 -35.01 52.17 19.84
C ARG A 362 -35.67 52.05 18.47
N GLU A 363 -36.83 51.41 18.34
CA GLU A 363 -37.62 51.28 17.11
C GLU A 363 -38.37 52.57 16.81
N ALA A 364 -38.79 53.35 17.80
CA ALA A 364 -39.31 54.69 17.57
C ALA A 364 -38.23 55.64 17.02
N GLU A 365 -37.01 55.60 17.57
CA GLU A 365 -35.86 56.36 17.05
C GLU A 365 -35.36 55.79 15.71
N MET A 366 -35.28 54.47 15.55
CA MET A 366 -34.98 53.82 14.27
C MET A 366 -36.08 54.01 13.23
N ALA A 367 -37.35 54.25 13.58
CA ALA A 367 -38.40 54.56 12.61
C ALA A 367 -38.37 56.04 12.18
N LYS A 368 -37.76 56.91 12.99
CA LYS A 368 -37.42 58.27 12.57
C LYS A 368 -36.18 58.26 11.70
N LEU A 369 -35.08 57.65 12.17
CA LEU A 369 -33.85 57.47 11.39
C LEU A 369 -34.08 56.63 10.13
N LYS A 370 -34.99 55.65 10.12
CA LYS A 370 -35.39 54.95 8.88
C LYS A 370 -36.17 55.85 7.95
N ARG A 371 -37.03 56.77 8.41
CA ARG A 371 -37.64 57.76 7.51
C ARG A 371 -36.61 58.73 6.95
N ASP A 372 -35.73 59.26 7.78
CA ASP A 372 -34.66 60.17 7.35
C ASP A 372 -33.67 59.45 6.39
N LEU A 373 -33.40 58.17 6.63
CA LEU A 373 -32.55 57.29 5.81
C LEU A 373 -33.30 56.70 4.61
N GLU A 374 -34.63 56.61 4.62
CA GLU A 374 -35.51 56.30 3.49
C GLU A 374 -35.70 57.54 2.61
N GLU A 375 -35.72 58.77 3.13
CA GLU A 375 -35.65 60.01 2.34
C GLU A 375 -34.25 60.22 1.74
N MET A 376 -33.17 59.97 2.50
CA MET A 376 -31.82 59.92 1.94
C MET A 376 -31.67 58.76 0.96
N ASN A 377 -32.23 57.58 1.21
CA ASN A 377 -32.20 56.47 0.26
C ASN A 377 -33.10 56.72 -0.94
N MET A 378 -34.21 57.43 -0.83
CA MET A 378 -35.06 57.77 -1.98
C MET A 378 -34.42 58.87 -2.81
N ASN A 379 -33.72 59.83 -2.20
CA ASN A 379 -32.88 60.79 -2.92
C ASN A 379 -31.64 60.11 -3.54
N ASN A 380 -30.99 59.20 -2.81
CA ASN A 380 -29.88 58.40 -3.32
C ASN A 380 -30.37 57.40 -4.38
N GLU A 381 -31.58 56.86 -4.29
CA GLU A 381 -32.20 56.00 -5.31
C GLU A 381 -32.69 56.81 -6.50
N MET A 382 -33.10 58.07 -6.35
CA MET A 382 -33.33 58.97 -7.48
C MET A 382 -32.01 59.39 -8.14
N GLN A 383 -30.95 59.64 -7.36
CA GLN A 383 -29.61 59.88 -7.92
C GLN A 383 -29.02 58.62 -8.55
N ILE A 384 -29.17 57.45 -7.93
CA ILE A 384 -28.76 56.15 -8.45
C ILE A 384 -29.67 55.73 -9.61
N ALA A 385 -30.94 56.11 -9.68
CA ALA A 385 -31.79 55.89 -10.85
C ALA A 385 -31.47 56.87 -11.97
N SER A 386 -31.08 58.11 -11.67
CA SER A 386 -30.56 59.07 -12.64
C SER A 386 -29.18 58.65 -13.16
N LEU A 387 -28.32 58.12 -12.30
CA LEU A 387 -27.00 57.58 -12.64
C LEU A 387 -27.13 56.23 -13.33
N ARG A 388 -28.03 55.33 -12.92
CA ARG A 388 -28.38 54.09 -13.65
C ARG A 388 -29.06 54.40 -14.96
N LYS A 389 -29.85 55.47 -15.07
CA LYS A 389 -30.38 55.92 -16.35
C LYS A 389 -29.26 56.45 -17.23
N LYS A 390 -28.43 57.38 -16.76
CA LYS A 390 -27.24 57.84 -17.51
C LYS A 390 -26.25 56.72 -17.83
N HIS A 391 -26.11 55.74 -16.95
CA HIS A 391 -25.23 54.59 -17.15
C HIS A 391 -25.88 53.55 -18.06
N ASN A 392 -27.20 53.39 -18.08
CA ASN A 392 -27.93 52.56 -19.04
C ASN A 392 -28.03 53.24 -20.40
N ASP A 393 -28.17 54.56 -20.46
CA ASP A 393 -28.12 55.38 -21.67
C ASP A 393 -26.68 55.35 -22.24
N ALA A 394 -25.65 55.46 -21.39
CA ALA A 394 -24.25 55.29 -21.79
C ALA A 394 -23.89 53.82 -22.07
N ILE A 395 -24.51 52.83 -21.43
CA ILE A 395 -24.35 51.41 -21.77
C ILE A 395 -25.09 51.12 -23.07
N ALA A 396 -26.24 51.75 -23.35
CA ALA A 396 -26.94 51.65 -24.63
C ALA A 396 -26.13 52.33 -25.73
N GLU A 397 -25.58 53.52 -25.51
CA GLU A 397 -24.68 54.19 -26.45
C GLU A 397 -23.37 53.40 -26.64
N LEU A 398 -22.77 52.87 -25.57
CA LEU A 398 -21.63 51.96 -25.67
C LEU A 398 -22.01 50.63 -26.33
N SER A 399 -23.24 50.13 -26.17
CA SER A 399 -23.71 48.88 -26.80
C SER A 399 -24.07 49.09 -28.26
N ASP A 400 -24.59 50.25 -28.65
CA ASP A 400 -24.79 50.67 -30.05
C ASP A 400 -23.43 50.92 -30.71
N GLN A 401 -22.47 51.53 -29.99
CA GLN A 401 -21.07 51.60 -30.44
C GLN A 401 -20.43 50.22 -30.50
N LEU A 402 -20.74 49.30 -29.59
CA LEU A 402 -20.21 47.92 -29.59
C LEU A 402 -20.90 47.08 -30.66
N GLU A 403 -22.17 47.31 -31.00
CA GLU A 403 -22.87 46.67 -32.13
C GLU A 403 -22.41 47.26 -33.47
N GLN A 404 -22.15 48.57 -33.55
CA GLN A 404 -21.47 49.19 -34.69
C GLN A 404 -20.04 48.66 -34.84
N LEU A 405 -19.27 48.55 -33.75
CA LEU A 405 -17.94 47.95 -33.75
C LEU A 405 -18.00 46.45 -34.04
N GLN A 406 -19.05 45.73 -33.66
CA GLN A 406 -19.27 44.33 -34.04
C GLN A 406 -19.69 44.19 -35.50
N LYS A 407 -20.47 45.12 -36.07
CA LYS A 407 -20.78 45.17 -37.50
C LYS A 407 -19.57 45.58 -38.33
N MET A 408 -18.79 46.55 -37.88
CA MET A 408 -17.52 46.95 -38.47
C MET A 408 -16.47 45.86 -38.32
N LYS A 409 -16.42 45.14 -37.19
CA LYS A 409 -15.57 43.96 -36.99
C LYS A 409 -16.05 42.80 -37.86
N ALA A 410 -17.34 42.49 -37.94
CA ALA A 410 -17.85 41.43 -38.80
C ALA A 410 -17.64 41.75 -40.29
N LYS A 411 -17.75 43.02 -40.68
CA LYS A 411 -17.36 43.50 -42.01
C LYS A 411 -15.85 43.35 -42.20
N SER A 412 -15.03 43.83 -41.27
CA SER A 412 -13.57 43.73 -41.34
C SER A 412 -13.06 42.29 -41.23
N ASP A 413 -13.78 41.38 -40.57
CA ASP A 413 -13.52 39.94 -40.51
C ASP A 413 -13.95 39.25 -41.81
N LYS A 414 -15.02 39.73 -42.46
CA LYS A 414 -15.43 39.26 -43.79
C LYS A 414 -14.49 39.77 -44.88
N ASP A 415 -14.05 41.03 -44.79
CA ASP A 415 -13.05 41.65 -45.65
C ASP A 415 -11.68 41.02 -45.40
N ARG A 416 -11.31 40.71 -44.15
CA ARG A 416 -10.11 39.92 -43.78
C ARG A 416 -10.19 38.49 -44.27
N ALA A 417 -11.36 37.84 -44.22
CA ALA A 417 -11.57 36.50 -44.77
C ALA A 417 -11.70 36.50 -46.31
N GLN A 418 -12.00 37.64 -46.93
CA GLN A 418 -11.89 37.82 -48.37
C GLN A 418 -10.43 38.03 -48.74
N LEU A 419 -9.73 38.98 -48.12
CA LEU A 419 -8.30 39.22 -48.31
C LEU A 419 -7.44 37.98 -47.98
N LEU A 420 -7.81 37.16 -46.99
CA LEU A 420 -7.15 35.87 -46.75
C LEU A 420 -7.37 34.89 -47.90
N ARG A 421 -8.57 34.83 -48.48
CA ARG A 421 -8.84 33.99 -49.66
C ARG A 421 -8.17 34.54 -50.91
N ASP A 422 -8.13 35.86 -51.10
CA ASP A 422 -7.42 36.52 -52.19
C ASP A 422 -5.90 36.33 -52.05
N VAL A 423 -5.37 36.31 -50.81
CA VAL A 423 -3.97 36.01 -50.49
C VAL A 423 -3.66 34.51 -50.60
N GLU A 424 -4.58 33.62 -50.25
CA GLU A 424 -4.47 32.17 -50.48
C GLU A 424 -4.54 31.83 -51.97
N GLU A 425 -5.40 32.51 -52.74
CA GLU A 425 -5.51 32.39 -54.20
C GLU A 425 -4.24 32.96 -54.86
N ALA A 426 -3.76 34.14 -54.45
CA ALA A 426 -2.50 34.71 -54.89
C ALA A 426 -1.28 33.85 -54.47
N HIS A 427 -1.29 33.22 -53.29
CA HIS A 427 -0.26 32.26 -52.90
C HIS A 427 -0.34 30.98 -53.72
N SER A 428 -1.54 30.46 -54.00
CA SER A 428 -1.70 29.28 -54.87
C SER A 428 -1.26 29.57 -56.30
N SER A 429 -1.51 30.80 -56.79
CA SER A 429 -1.07 31.30 -58.08
C SER A 429 0.45 31.47 -58.09
N ALA A 430 1.04 32.12 -57.09
CA ALA A 430 2.49 32.28 -56.93
C ALA A 430 3.22 30.95 -56.72
N ASP A 431 2.62 29.96 -56.04
CA ASP A 431 3.14 28.60 -55.94
C ASP A 431 3.02 27.87 -57.27
N SER A 432 1.94 28.08 -58.03
CA SER A 432 1.80 27.52 -59.38
C SER A 432 2.81 28.13 -60.36
N GLU A 433 3.05 29.44 -60.29
CA GLU A 433 4.09 30.15 -61.05
C GLU A 433 5.49 29.79 -60.56
N CYS A 434 5.70 29.54 -59.26
CA CYS A 434 6.99 29.09 -58.74
C CYS A 434 7.28 27.65 -59.14
N ARG A 435 6.28 26.76 -59.18
CA ARG A 435 6.40 25.41 -59.76
C ARG A 435 6.64 25.48 -61.26
N ALA A 436 5.89 26.29 -62.00
CA ALA A 436 6.09 26.51 -63.42
C ALA A 436 7.49 27.08 -63.69
N LYS A 437 7.94 28.05 -62.90
CA LYS A 437 9.30 28.61 -62.96
C LYS A 437 10.36 27.57 -62.65
N GLN A 438 10.19 26.73 -61.62
CA GLN A 438 11.12 25.63 -61.34
C GLN A 438 11.14 24.61 -62.48
N GLU A 439 10.00 24.35 -63.13
CA GLU A 439 9.93 23.44 -64.28
C GLU A 439 10.58 24.06 -65.52
N PHE A 440 10.34 25.35 -65.79
CA PHE A 440 11.03 26.12 -66.83
C PHE A 440 12.52 26.32 -66.52
N GLU A 441 12.94 26.36 -65.26
CA GLU A 441 14.35 26.47 -64.86
C GLU A 441 15.07 25.11 -64.95
N LYS A 442 14.36 23.99 -64.71
CA LYS A 442 14.83 22.65 -65.08
C LYS A 442 14.92 22.48 -66.60
N GLN A 443 13.91 22.92 -67.35
CA GLN A 443 13.94 22.88 -68.81
C GLN A 443 15.04 23.79 -69.36
N ALA A 444 15.24 24.98 -68.81
CA ALA A 444 16.33 25.87 -69.17
C ALA A 444 17.70 25.23 -68.88
N LYS A 445 17.90 24.61 -67.70
CA LYS A 445 19.14 23.86 -67.40
C LYS A 445 19.33 22.64 -68.29
N LEU A 446 18.26 21.95 -68.69
CA LEU A 446 18.32 20.85 -69.65
C LEU A 446 18.72 21.36 -71.05
N VAL A 447 18.16 22.50 -71.47
CA VAL A 447 18.50 23.17 -72.73
C VAL A 447 19.90 23.79 -72.70
N GLU A 448 20.37 24.34 -71.57
CA GLU A 448 21.75 24.81 -71.40
C GLU A 448 22.75 23.64 -71.44
N MET A 449 22.39 22.48 -70.87
CA MET A 449 23.21 21.27 -70.96
C MET A 449 23.25 20.72 -72.39
N GLN A 450 22.10 20.67 -73.07
CA GLN A 450 22.02 20.31 -74.49
C GLN A 450 22.76 21.31 -75.40
N TYR A 451 22.68 22.61 -75.09
CA TYR A 451 23.42 23.66 -75.78
C TYR A 451 24.92 23.52 -75.54
N SER A 452 25.35 23.18 -74.33
CA SER A 452 26.75 22.91 -74.01
C SER A 452 27.28 21.66 -74.73
N GLU A 453 26.49 20.59 -74.84
CA GLU A 453 26.83 19.42 -75.65
C GLU A 453 26.88 19.72 -77.15
N LEU A 454 25.93 20.51 -77.67
CA LEU A 454 25.91 20.95 -79.06
C LEU A 454 27.05 21.93 -79.37
N GLN A 455 27.43 22.78 -78.42
CA GLN A 455 28.58 23.68 -78.55
C GLN A 455 29.90 22.90 -78.49
N ALA A 456 30.03 21.90 -77.61
CA ALA A 456 31.17 20.99 -77.62
C ALA A 456 31.30 20.23 -78.96
N LYS A 457 30.17 19.75 -79.53
CA LYS A 457 30.13 19.13 -80.87
C LYS A 457 30.43 20.14 -81.99
N SER A 458 29.99 21.39 -81.85
CA SER A 458 30.30 22.47 -82.78
C SER A 458 31.80 22.80 -82.76
N ASP A 459 32.40 22.91 -81.58
CA ASP A 459 33.84 23.15 -81.42
C ASP A 459 34.67 21.97 -81.94
N GLU A 460 34.19 20.73 -81.76
CA GLU A 460 34.79 19.52 -82.34
C GLU A 460 34.65 19.48 -83.89
N GLN A 461 33.52 19.91 -84.44
CA GLN A 461 33.36 20.10 -85.90
C GLN A 461 34.23 21.25 -86.44
N VAL A 462 34.36 22.36 -85.72
CA VAL A 462 35.28 23.46 -86.07
C VAL A 462 36.72 22.98 -86.05
N ARG A 463 37.08 22.11 -85.10
CA ARG A 463 38.39 21.42 -85.06
C ARG A 463 38.59 20.55 -86.30
N LEU A 464 37.59 19.74 -86.66
CA LEU A 464 37.62 18.89 -87.85
C LEU A 464 37.71 19.72 -89.16
N ILE A 465 37.00 20.85 -89.23
CA ILE A 465 37.06 21.80 -90.34
C ILE A 465 38.45 22.45 -90.42
N ASN A 466 39.08 22.79 -89.30
CA ASN A 466 40.44 23.32 -89.27
C ASN A 466 41.46 22.24 -89.71
N ASP A 467 41.30 20.99 -89.27
CA ASP A 467 42.13 19.88 -89.72
C ASP A 467 41.99 19.62 -91.22
N LEU A 468 40.76 19.58 -91.74
CA LEU A 468 40.45 19.47 -93.17
C LEU A 468 40.94 20.69 -93.97
N THR A 469 40.92 21.89 -93.39
CA THR A 469 41.48 23.10 -94.02
C THR A 469 43.00 23.05 -94.07
N SER A 470 43.65 22.51 -93.03
CA SER A 470 45.10 22.26 -93.03
C SER A 470 45.49 21.16 -94.04
N LEU A 471 44.64 20.16 -94.21
CA LEU A 471 44.80 19.11 -95.22
C LEU A 471 44.63 19.70 -96.62
N LYS A 472 43.60 20.53 -96.83
CA LYS A 472 43.37 21.27 -98.07
C LYS A 472 44.55 22.19 -98.40
N SER A 473 45.14 22.90 -97.43
CA SER A 473 46.31 23.73 -97.70
C SER A 473 47.54 22.88 -98.05
N ARG A 474 47.72 21.71 -97.41
CA ARG A 474 48.76 20.73 -97.78
C ARG A 474 48.57 20.24 -99.21
N LEU A 475 47.38 19.77 -99.56
CA LEU A 475 47.01 19.34 -100.92
C LEU A 475 47.10 20.48 -101.94
N THR A 476 46.88 21.73 -101.54
CA THR A 476 47.04 22.92 -102.41
C THR A 476 48.51 23.23 -102.65
N ASN A 477 49.36 23.08 -101.62
CA ASN A 477 50.81 23.22 -101.78
C ASN A 477 51.38 22.07 -102.61
N GLU A 478 50.94 20.82 -102.38
CA GLU A 478 51.29 19.67 -103.20
C GLU A 478 50.80 19.85 -104.65
N ASN A 479 49.59 20.37 -104.89
CA ASN A 479 49.15 20.76 -106.23
C ASN A 479 50.01 21.89 -106.81
N GLY A 480 50.49 22.85 -106.00
CA GLY A 480 51.40 23.90 -106.44
C GLY A 480 52.78 23.37 -106.82
N ASP A 481 53.31 22.40 -106.07
CA ASP A 481 54.57 21.73 -106.37
C ASP A 481 54.44 20.77 -107.56
N MET A 482 53.30 20.11 -107.72
CA MET A 482 52.94 19.36 -108.93
C MET A 482 52.72 20.28 -110.13
N THR A 483 52.16 21.48 -109.93
CA THR A 483 52.05 22.50 -110.99
C THR A 483 53.42 23.01 -111.39
N ARG A 484 54.36 23.20 -110.44
CA ARG A 484 55.77 23.49 -110.76
C ARG A 484 56.48 22.34 -111.47
N GLN A 485 56.23 21.09 -111.08
CA GLN A 485 56.72 19.94 -111.84
C GLN A 485 56.12 19.91 -113.25
N ILE A 486 54.85 20.27 -113.41
CA ILE A 486 54.21 20.44 -114.72
C ILE A 486 54.87 21.59 -115.48
N GLU A 487 55.13 22.76 -114.89
CA GLU A 487 55.84 23.87 -115.55
C GLU A 487 57.29 23.48 -115.92
N ASP A 488 58.02 22.77 -115.07
CA ASP A 488 59.37 22.25 -115.38
C ASP A 488 59.33 21.20 -116.50
N LEU A 489 58.33 20.32 -116.49
CA LEU A 489 58.08 19.34 -117.56
C LEU A 489 57.56 19.99 -118.83
N GLU A 490 56.76 21.06 -118.76
CA GLU A 490 56.27 21.86 -119.89
C GLU A 490 57.40 22.70 -120.49
N ASN A 491 58.37 23.16 -119.69
CA ASN A 491 59.59 23.77 -120.18
C ASN A 491 60.52 22.73 -120.85
N GLN A 492 60.61 21.50 -120.32
CA GLN A 492 61.27 20.39 -121.03
C GLN A 492 60.53 19.99 -122.31
N VAL A 493 59.19 19.93 -122.29
CA VAL A 493 58.35 19.68 -123.45
C VAL A 493 58.50 20.81 -124.45
N GLY A 494 58.57 22.08 -124.04
CA GLY A 494 58.85 23.25 -124.89
C GLY A 494 60.21 23.17 -125.59
N SER A 495 61.25 22.75 -124.86
CA SER A 495 62.56 22.42 -125.41
C SER A 495 62.50 21.26 -126.42
N ASN A 496 61.66 20.25 -126.15
CA ASN A 496 61.48 19.10 -127.04
C ASN A 496 60.50 19.35 -128.19
N THR A 497 59.53 20.27 -128.09
CA THR A 497 58.63 20.68 -129.17
C THR A 497 59.31 21.64 -130.12
N ASN A 498 60.28 22.45 -129.65
CA ASN A 498 61.20 23.14 -130.55
C ASN A 498 62.06 22.15 -131.37
N LYS A 499 62.49 21.02 -130.78
CA LYS A 499 63.13 19.92 -131.52
C LYS A 499 62.15 19.11 -132.38
N LYS A 500 60.85 19.09 -132.05
CA LYS A 500 59.79 18.45 -132.83
C LYS A 500 59.42 19.29 -134.06
N PHE A 501 59.35 20.62 -133.92
CA PHE A 501 59.03 21.56 -135.00
C PHE A 501 60.08 21.59 -136.12
N GLU A 502 61.35 21.26 -135.86
CA GLU A 502 62.36 21.04 -136.91
C GLU A 502 62.20 19.70 -137.64
N CYS A 503 61.48 18.72 -137.08
CA CYS A 503 61.31 17.38 -137.65
C CYS A 503 59.92 17.09 -138.24
N GLU A 504 58.88 17.79 -137.81
CA GLU A 504 57.47 17.44 -138.10
C GLU A 504 56.83 18.31 -139.21
N TRP A 505 57.66 18.85 -140.12
CA TRP A 505 57.20 19.48 -141.36
C TRP A 505 56.71 18.46 -142.43
N ILE A 506 56.65 17.16 -142.10
CA ILE A 506 56.44 16.07 -143.07
C ILE A 506 55.56 14.92 -142.49
N PHE A 507 54.22 15.04 -142.63
CA PHE A 507 53.17 13.97 -142.57
C PHE A 507 52.77 13.30 -141.21
N ASP A 508 51.51 12.81 -141.15
CA ASP A 508 50.74 12.20 -140.01
C ASP A 508 49.59 11.30 -140.62
N PRO A 509 49.10 10.11 -140.10
CA PRO A 509 48.34 9.87 -138.79
C PRO A 509 48.27 8.41 -138.11
N GLU A 510 47.77 8.28 -136.83
CA GLU A 510 47.04 7.14 -136.10
C GLU A 510 47.64 5.68 -135.81
N GLU A 511 47.08 4.70 -135.01
CA GLU A 511 46.60 4.54 -133.56
C GLU A 511 46.22 3.03 -133.11
N ILE A 512 46.03 2.71 -131.79
CA ILE A 512 45.30 1.58 -131.03
C ILE A 512 45.95 0.19 -130.65
N CYS A 513 45.79 -0.33 -129.37
CA CYS A 513 45.54 -1.78 -128.95
C CYS A 513 45.22 -2.12 -127.42
N SER A 514 44.96 -3.41 -127.01
CA SER A 514 44.28 -3.92 -125.74
C SER A 514 44.85 -5.25 -125.04
N ASN A 515 44.10 -5.92 -124.12
CA ASN A 515 44.54 -6.73 -122.91
C ASN A 515 43.84 -8.14 -122.65
N SER A 516 44.43 -9.11 -121.87
CA SER A 516 43.80 -10.38 -121.35
C SER A 516 44.66 -11.25 -120.35
N GLU A 517 44.03 -12.00 -119.40
CA GLU A 517 44.45 -13.24 -118.62
C GLU A 517 44.46 -13.18 -117.04
N ARG A 518 43.46 -13.76 -116.32
CA ARG A 518 43.51 -13.86 -114.82
C ARG A 518 42.62 -14.89 -114.04
N GLN A 519 42.02 -15.92 -114.64
CA GLN A 519 40.73 -16.48 -114.11
C GLN A 519 40.70 -17.90 -113.47
N THR A 520 41.79 -18.65 -113.32
CA THR A 520 41.71 -20.15 -113.23
C THR A 520 41.84 -20.85 -111.85
N LEU A 521 42.22 -20.18 -110.75
CA LEU A 521 42.66 -20.87 -109.51
C LEU A 521 41.56 -21.18 -108.46
N ALA A 522 40.27 -20.97 -108.77
CA ALA A 522 39.22 -20.87 -107.74
C ALA A 522 38.48 -22.17 -107.33
N ALA A 523 38.77 -23.33 -107.92
CA ALA A 523 37.80 -24.45 -107.92
C ALA A 523 37.93 -25.52 -106.81
N GLN A 524 39.11 -25.71 -106.20
CA GLN A 524 39.41 -26.96 -105.45
C GLN A 524 39.09 -26.98 -103.95
N VAL A 525 38.85 -25.83 -103.31
CA VAL A 525 38.62 -25.74 -101.85
C VAL A 525 37.27 -26.34 -101.41
N LYS A 526 36.37 -26.59 -102.37
CA LYS A 526 34.91 -26.66 -102.18
C LYS A 526 34.30 -27.98 -101.67
N ASN A 527 35.09 -29.06 -101.58
CA ASN A 527 34.52 -30.40 -101.34
C ASN A 527 34.68 -30.92 -99.89
N LEU A 528 35.68 -30.45 -99.14
CA LEU A 528 35.92 -30.90 -97.76
C LEU A 528 35.01 -30.24 -96.72
N GLU A 529 34.24 -29.23 -97.14
CA GLU A 529 33.34 -28.45 -96.28
C GLU A 529 32.09 -29.26 -95.89
N HIS A 530 31.67 -30.22 -96.73
CA HIS A 530 30.29 -30.72 -96.77
C HIS A 530 29.88 -31.75 -95.70
N GLU A 531 30.85 -32.44 -95.08
CA GLU A 531 30.56 -33.56 -94.15
C GLU A 531 30.51 -33.11 -92.67
N ASN A 532 31.09 -31.96 -92.35
CA ASN A 532 31.02 -31.35 -91.01
C ASN A 532 29.61 -30.82 -90.69
N ASP A 533 28.86 -30.42 -91.72
CA ASP A 533 27.56 -29.78 -91.56
C ASP A 533 26.49 -30.71 -90.96
N ASN A 534 26.41 -31.98 -91.38
CA ASN A 534 25.25 -32.83 -91.06
C ASN A 534 25.07 -33.17 -89.57
N LEU A 535 26.15 -33.23 -88.78
CA LEU A 535 26.05 -33.46 -87.32
C LEU A 535 25.82 -32.15 -86.53
N ARG A 536 26.07 -31.00 -87.16
CA ARG A 536 25.69 -29.69 -86.65
C ARG A 536 24.17 -29.50 -86.78
N VAL A 537 23.64 -29.79 -87.96
CA VAL A 537 22.22 -29.58 -88.35
C VAL A 537 21.21 -30.07 -87.30
N HIS A 538 21.33 -31.28 -86.73
CA HIS A 538 20.26 -31.79 -85.86
C HIS A 538 20.25 -31.18 -84.43
N GLY A 539 21.39 -30.65 -83.97
CA GLY A 539 21.46 -29.83 -82.75
C GLY A 539 21.18 -28.35 -83.03
N ASP A 540 21.57 -27.88 -84.21
CA ASP A 540 21.18 -26.58 -84.75
C ASP A 540 19.65 -26.50 -84.90
N GLU A 541 18.94 -27.55 -85.34
CA GLU A 541 17.48 -27.55 -85.60
C GLU A 541 16.60 -27.31 -84.35
N GLU A 542 16.84 -27.98 -83.20
CA GLU A 542 16.08 -27.69 -81.97
C GLU A 542 16.42 -26.30 -81.41
N ALA A 543 17.68 -25.88 -81.51
CA ALA A 543 18.08 -24.52 -81.14
C ALA A 543 17.49 -23.47 -82.10
N GLU A 544 17.41 -23.76 -83.40
CA GLU A 544 16.83 -22.90 -84.45
C GLU A 544 15.34 -22.71 -84.23
N VAL A 545 14.58 -23.70 -83.77
CA VAL A 545 13.13 -23.51 -83.52
C VAL A 545 12.90 -22.52 -82.36
N ASP A 546 13.64 -22.60 -81.26
CA ASP A 546 13.53 -21.64 -80.15
C ASP A 546 14.18 -20.28 -80.48
N VAL A 547 15.26 -20.26 -81.28
CA VAL A 547 15.85 -19.04 -81.83
C VAL A 547 14.91 -18.38 -82.84
N GLU A 548 14.23 -19.11 -83.72
CA GLU A 548 13.21 -18.58 -84.64
C GLU A 548 12.02 -18.04 -83.86
N ARG A 549 11.58 -18.72 -82.79
CA ARG A 549 10.44 -18.26 -81.99
C ARG A 549 10.76 -16.98 -81.24
N THR A 550 11.97 -16.88 -80.67
CA THR A 550 12.46 -15.66 -80.01
C THR A 550 12.81 -14.56 -81.00
N ALA A 551 13.37 -14.89 -82.17
CA ALA A 551 13.68 -13.95 -83.25
C ALA A 551 12.41 -13.40 -83.93
N ASN A 552 11.37 -14.21 -84.13
CA ASN A 552 10.07 -13.73 -84.63
C ASN A 552 9.37 -12.81 -83.62
N TYR A 553 9.48 -13.10 -82.32
CA TYR A 553 9.01 -12.21 -81.26
C TYR A 553 9.82 -10.91 -81.21
N ALA A 554 11.15 -11.00 -81.32
CA ALA A 554 12.06 -9.86 -81.40
C ALA A 554 11.79 -9.01 -82.65
N ALA A 555 11.61 -9.59 -83.83
CA ALA A 555 11.29 -8.89 -85.08
C ALA A 555 9.89 -8.25 -85.06
N SER A 556 8.94 -8.83 -84.33
CA SER A 556 7.63 -8.22 -84.04
C SER A 556 7.77 -6.99 -83.14
N LEU A 557 8.59 -7.08 -82.09
CA LEU A 557 8.92 -5.94 -81.23
C LEU A 557 9.73 -4.87 -81.97
N GLU A 558 10.70 -5.25 -82.80
CA GLU A 558 11.54 -4.34 -83.59
C GLU A 558 10.71 -3.61 -84.66
N LYS A 559 9.71 -4.26 -85.27
CA LYS A 559 8.73 -3.59 -86.15
C LYS A 559 7.86 -2.59 -85.39
N LYS A 560 7.44 -2.90 -84.15
CA LYS A 560 6.72 -1.95 -83.29
C LYS A 560 7.62 -0.79 -82.85
N GLN A 561 8.87 -1.07 -82.49
CA GLN A 561 9.87 -0.08 -82.14
C GLN A 561 10.09 0.87 -83.33
N LYS A 562 10.42 0.35 -84.52
CA LYS A 562 10.58 1.16 -85.74
C LYS A 562 9.33 1.96 -86.12
N PHE A 563 8.13 1.47 -85.79
CA PHE A 563 6.89 2.24 -85.98
C PHE A 563 6.77 3.40 -84.97
N PHE A 564 7.08 3.16 -83.69
CA PHE A 564 7.14 4.24 -82.68
C PHE A 564 8.28 5.23 -82.97
N ASP A 565 9.46 4.76 -83.35
CA ASP A 565 10.59 5.59 -83.75
C ASP A 565 10.18 6.51 -84.91
N ARG A 566 9.49 5.97 -85.94
CA ARG A 566 9.00 6.76 -87.08
C ARG A 566 7.95 7.80 -86.69
N ILE A 567 7.06 7.49 -85.74
CA ILE A 567 6.12 8.47 -85.16
C ILE A 567 6.89 9.54 -84.38
N VAL A 568 7.87 9.16 -83.55
CA VAL A 568 8.73 10.09 -82.81
C VAL A 568 9.53 10.96 -83.77
N GLU A 569 9.98 10.43 -84.90
CA GLU A 569 10.73 11.15 -85.94
C GLU A 569 9.83 12.13 -86.72
N GLU A 570 8.57 11.76 -87.02
CA GLU A 570 7.57 12.71 -87.54
C GLU A 570 7.25 13.83 -86.54
N TRP A 571 7.06 13.53 -85.25
CA TRP A 571 6.79 14.55 -84.23
C TRP A 571 8.01 15.41 -83.92
N LYS A 572 9.22 14.86 -83.94
CA LYS A 572 10.48 15.63 -83.85
C LYS A 572 10.59 16.58 -85.03
N LYS A 573 10.49 16.07 -86.27
CA LYS A 573 10.51 16.91 -87.46
C LYS A 573 9.46 18.02 -87.41
N LYS A 574 8.24 17.72 -86.97
CA LYS A 574 7.17 18.71 -86.81
C LYS A 574 7.45 19.75 -85.72
N THR A 575 8.22 19.39 -84.70
CA THR A 575 8.71 20.31 -83.66
C THR A 575 9.86 21.16 -84.18
N ASP A 576 10.78 20.57 -84.94
CA ASP A 576 11.91 21.26 -85.58
C ASP A 576 11.43 22.26 -86.65
N ASP A 577 10.45 21.86 -87.48
CA ASP A 577 9.81 22.72 -88.48
C ASP A 577 9.09 23.91 -87.80
N LEU A 578 8.30 23.67 -86.74
CA LEU A 578 7.64 24.74 -85.96
C LEU A 578 8.64 25.64 -85.21
N SER A 579 9.75 25.08 -84.73
CA SER A 579 10.83 25.83 -84.09
C SER A 579 11.53 26.75 -85.10
N ALA A 580 11.82 26.24 -86.30
CA ALA A 580 12.39 27.01 -87.40
C ALA A 580 11.45 28.13 -87.89
N GLU A 581 10.13 27.87 -87.98
CA GLU A 581 9.12 28.90 -88.29
C GLU A 581 9.04 29.98 -87.21
N LEU A 582 9.08 29.59 -85.92
CA LEU A 582 9.09 30.54 -84.81
C LEU A 582 10.36 31.40 -84.80
N ASP A 583 11.52 30.79 -85.05
CA ASP A 583 12.80 31.49 -85.14
C ASP A 583 12.85 32.45 -86.34
N ALA A 584 12.31 32.04 -87.49
CA ALA A 584 12.15 32.90 -88.66
C ALA A 584 11.22 34.09 -88.35
N ALA A 585 10.02 33.83 -87.80
CA ALA A 585 9.07 34.88 -87.43
C ALA A 585 9.63 35.85 -86.37
N GLN A 586 10.43 35.36 -85.41
CA GLN A 586 11.11 36.22 -84.44
C GLN A 586 12.24 37.05 -85.07
N ARG A 587 13.01 36.49 -86.02
CA ARG A 587 14.03 37.25 -86.77
C ARG A 587 13.37 38.32 -87.64
N ASP A 588 12.30 37.97 -88.35
CA ASP A 588 11.56 38.92 -89.18
C ASP A 588 10.89 40.02 -88.36
N ASN A 589 10.34 39.71 -87.18
CA ASN A 589 9.82 40.73 -86.27
C ASN A 589 10.94 41.66 -85.74
N ARG A 590 12.12 41.13 -85.38
CA ARG A 590 13.30 41.95 -85.02
C ARG A 590 13.79 42.81 -86.19
N ASN A 591 13.79 42.28 -87.41
CA ASN A 591 14.16 42.99 -88.62
C ASN A 591 13.16 44.12 -88.93
N LEU A 592 11.85 43.82 -88.95
CA LEU A 592 10.78 44.79 -89.17
C LEU A 592 10.72 45.85 -88.07
N ALA A 593 10.98 45.51 -86.81
CA ALA A 593 11.11 46.50 -85.74
C ALA A 593 12.31 47.43 -85.96
N THR A 594 13.43 46.89 -86.47
CA THR A 594 14.64 47.66 -86.81
C THR A 594 14.42 48.54 -88.05
N GLU A 595 13.73 48.05 -89.07
CA GLU A 595 13.34 48.82 -90.26
C GLU A 595 12.30 49.89 -89.93
N LEU A 596 11.33 49.59 -89.07
CA LEU A 596 10.37 50.57 -88.56
C LEU A 596 11.07 51.68 -87.77
N PHE A 597 12.08 51.34 -86.96
CA PHE A 597 12.88 52.33 -86.24
C PHE A 597 13.69 53.20 -87.22
N LYS A 598 14.43 52.59 -88.15
CA LYS A 598 15.18 53.31 -89.20
C LYS A 598 14.29 54.19 -90.07
N SER A 599 13.11 53.70 -90.46
CA SER A 599 12.15 54.43 -91.29
C SER A 599 11.52 55.60 -90.53
N LYS A 600 11.26 55.46 -89.22
CA LYS A 600 10.87 56.58 -88.35
C LYS A 600 11.99 57.61 -88.23
N THR A 601 13.22 57.21 -87.95
CA THR A 601 14.37 58.13 -87.92
C THR A 601 14.54 58.86 -89.24
N ALA A 602 14.47 58.16 -90.38
CA ALA A 602 14.52 58.78 -91.70
C ALA A 602 13.32 59.68 -92.00
N GLN A 603 12.13 59.37 -91.48
CA GLN A 603 10.95 60.23 -91.57
C GLN A 603 11.13 61.52 -90.75
N ASP A 604 11.67 61.42 -89.53
CA ASP A 604 11.95 62.57 -88.66
C ASP A 604 13.07 63.44 -89.28
N GLU A 605 14.14 62.84 -89.82
CA GLU A 605 15.19 63.53 -90.59
C GLU A 605 14.63 64.22 -91.85
N LEU A 606 13.73 63.58 -92.59
CA LEU A 606 13.09 64.19 -93.76
C LEU A 606 12.12 65.32 -93.37
N LEU A 607 11.43 65.21 -92.24
CA LEU A 607 10.61 66.31 -91.69
C LEU A 607 11.49 67.50 -91.29
N GLU A 608 12.63 67.25 -90.63
CA GLU A 608 13.59 68.29 -90.28
C GLU A 608 14.24 68.92 -91.52
N GLN A 609 14.55 68.14 -92.56
CA GLN A 609 14.98 68.66 -93.86
C GLN A 609 13.89 69.48 -94.55
N ILE A 610 12.61 69.08 -94.49
CA ILE A 610 11.49 69.88 -95.03
C ILE A 610 11.34 71.19 -94.26
N GLU A 611 11.52 71.20 -92.94
CA GLU A 611 11.56 72.44 -92.16
C GLU A 611 12.76 73.31 -92.51
N SER A 612 13.94 72.72 -92.66
CA SER A 612 15.17 73.42 -93.08
C SER A 612 14.97 74.07 -94.46
N LEU A 613 14.53 73.32 -95.46
CA LEU A 613 14.24 73.82 -96.81
C LEU A 613 13.11 74.87 -96.85
N ARG A 614 12.17 74.85 -95.90
CA ARG A 614 11.17 75.91 -95.73
C ARG A 614 11.76 77.19 -95.14
N ARG A 615 12.69 77.07 -94.18
CA ARG A 615 13.43 78.22 -93.63
C ARG A 615 14.37 78.81 -94.69
N GLU A 616 15.06 77.95 -95.44
CA GLU A 616 15.98 78.32 -96.52
C GLU A 616 15.25 78.97 -97.70
N ASN A 617 14.12 78.43 -98.19
CA ASN A 617 13.30 79.12 -99.19
C ASN A 617 12.82 80.51 -98.73
N LYS A 618 12.47 80.65 -97.44
CA LYS A 618 12.07 81.94 -96.87
C LYS A 618 13.25 82.92 -96.81
N SER A 619 14.45 82.42 -96.51
CA SER A 619 15.70 83.19 -96.54
C SER A 619 16.04 83.64 -97.97
N LEU A 620 16.07 82.71 -98.92
CA LEU A 620 16.34 82.99 -100.34
C LEU A 620 15.30 83.95 -100.95
N ALA A 621 14.03 83.89 -100.53
CA ALA A 621 13.02 84.85 -100.96
C ALA A 621 13.26 86.27 -100.40
N MET A 622 13.80 86.40 -99.19
CA MET A 622 14.28 87.68 -98.64
C MET A 622 15.54 88.15 -99.37
N GLU A 623 16.49 87.25 -99.61
CA GLU A 623 17.77 87.56 -100.26
C GLU A 623 17.58 87.98 -101.74
N ILE A 624 16.67 87.34 -102.49
CA ILE A 624 16.27 87.78 -103.83
C ILE A 624 15.65 89.18 -103.79
N LYS A 625 14.82 89.48 -102.79
CA LYS A 625 14.22 90.81 -102.63
C LYS A 625 15.31 91.85 -102.32
N ASP A 626 16.19 91.58 -101.36
CA ASP A 626 17.24 92.50 -100.94
C ASP A 626 18.30 92.71 -102.05
N LEU A 627 18.62 91.68 -102.84
CA LEU A 627 19.47 91.80 -104.03
C LEU A 627 18.77 92.57 -105.17
N THR A 628 17.45 92.46 -105.30
CA THR A 628 16.66 93.28 -106.24
C THR A 628 16.70 94.75 -105.82
N ASP A 629 16.51 95.02 -104.53
CA ASP A 629 16.60 96.37 -103.95
C ASP A 629 18.03 96.95 -104.10
N GLN A 630 19.09 96.15 -103.93
CA GLN A 630 20.49 96.55 -104.15
C GLN A 630 20.85 96.81 -105.63
N LEU A 631 20.32 96.02 -106.57
CA LEU A 631 20.55 96.20 -108.01
C LEU A 631 20.00 97.53 -108.55
N THR A 632 18.94 98.06 -107.93
CA THR A 632 18.40 99.39 -108.26
C THR A 632 19.27 100.56 -107.81
N GLU A 633 20.22 100.38 -106.87
CA GLU A 633 21.07 101.45 -106.33
C GLU A 633 22.49 101.51 -106.93
N GLY A 634 22.86 100.54 -107.78
CA GLY A 634 24.23 100.30 -108.25
C GLY A 634 24.76 101.27 -109.32
N GLY A 635 24.71 102.59 -109.10
CA GLY A 635 25.24 103.55 -110.08
C GLY A 635 25.64 104.94 -109.56
N ARG A 636 26.96 105.12 -109.31
CA ARG A 636 27.81 106.32 -109.63
C ARG A 636 28.89 106.64 -108.57
N SER A 637 29.79 105.68 -108.31
CA SER A 637 31.26 105.70 -108.12
C SER A 637 32.06 106.86 -107.49
N VAL A 638 31.43 107.94 -107.01
CA VAL A 638 32.05 108.94 -106.12
C VAL A 638 31.21 109.12 -104.86
N HIS A 639 29.90 108.99 -104.97
CA HIS A 639 29.06 108.76 -103.79
C HIS A 639 29.38 107.40 -103.13
N GLU A 640 29.88 106.43 -103.90
CA GLU A 640 30.31 105.12 -103.40
C GLU A 640 31.43 105.22 -102.36
N LEU A 641 32.39 106.16 -102.43
CA LEU A 641 33.43 106.27 -101.40
C LEU A 641 32.90 106.82 -100.07
N GLN A 642 31.96 107.77 -100.10
CA GLN A 642 31.27 108.25 -98.88
C GLN A 642 30.24 107.23 -98.37
N LYS A 643 29.59 106.48 -99.27
CA LYS A 643 28.73 105.34 -98.93
C LYS A 643 29.57 104.19 -98.34
N MET A 644 30.81 103.99 -98.79
CA MET A 644 31.73 103.00 -98.24
C MET A 644 32.24 103.38 -96.85
N VAL A 645 32.56 104.65 -96.60
CA VAL A 645 32.89 105.11 -95.23
C VAL A 645 31.68 104.93 -94.30
N ARG A 646 30.49 105.37 -94.69
CA ARG A 646 29.26 105.16 -93.90
C ARG A 646 28.89 103.68 -93.75
N ARG A 647 29.22 102.84 -94.74
CA ARG A 647 29.06 101.39 -94.69
C ARG A 647 30.06 100.75 -93.75
N LEU A 648 31.32 101.20 -93.70
CA LEU A 648 32.31 100.73 -92.73
C LEU A 648 31.99 101.22 -91.31
N GLU A 649 31.38 102.41 -91.17
CA GLU A 649 30.82 102.88 -89.89
C GLU A 649 29.61 102.02 -89.47
N ALA A 650 28.70 101.69 -90.39
CA ALA A 650 27.58 100.79 -90.14
C ALA A 650 28.05 99.34 -89.84
N GLU A 651 28.99 98.79 -90.60
CA GLU A 651 29.60 97.47 -90.36
C GLU A 651 30.33 97.44 -89.00
N LYS A 652 30.93 98.57 -88.56
CA LYS A 652 31.49 98.70 -87.21
C LYS A 652 30.39 98.72 -86.14
N GLU A 653 29.30 99.45 -86.35
CA GLU A 653 28.15 99.46 -85.42
C GLU A 653 27.44 98.11 -85.36
N GLU A 654 27.33 97.40 -86.49
CA GLU A 654 26.83 96.02 -86.57
C GLU A 654 27.76 95.02 -85.87
N LEU A 655 29.09 95.15 -86.03
CA LEU A 655 30.07 94.33 -85.31
C LEU A 655 30.08 94.63 -83.80
N GLN A 656 29.94 95.90 -83.39
CA GLN A 656 29.79 96.24 -81.98
C GLN A 656 28.50 95.66 -81.41
N LYS A 657 27.38 95.79 -82.13
CA LYS A 657 26.11 95.20 -81.71
C LYS A 657 26.19 93.67 -81.64
N ALA A 658 26.85 93.02 -82.60
CA ALA A 658 27.06 91.57 -82.57
C ALA A 658 27.99 91.13 -81.42
N LEU A 659 28.93 91.98 -81.00
CA LEU A 659 29.72 91.77 -79.79
C LEU A 659 28.84 91.93 -78.54
N ASP A 660 28.06 93.01 -78.43
CA ASP A 660 27.15 93.26 -77.30
C ASP A 660 26.10 92.13 -77.16
N ASP A 661 25.53 91.66 -78.28
CA ASP A 661 24.59 90.54 -78.34
C ASP A 661 25.28 89.21 -77.94
N ALA A 662 26.57 89.02 -78.29
CA ALA A 662 27.37 87.85 -77.89
C ALA A 662 27.80 87.90 -76.41
N GLU A 663 28.13 89.07 -75.87
CA GLU A 663 28.41 89.29 -74.45
C GLU A 663 27.14 89.03 -73.62
N ALA A 664 25.98 89.55 -74.04
CA ALA A 664 24.70 89.25 -73.41
C ALA A 664 24.32 87.76 -73.48
N ALA A 665 24.63 87.07 -74.58
CA ALA A 665 24.46 85.62 -74.70
C ALA A 665 25.40 84.85 -73.76
N LEU A 666 26.67 85.30 -73.62
CA LEU A 666 27.63 84.72 -72.68
C LEU A 666 27.16 84.90 -71.23
N GLU A 667 26.75 86.11 -70.82
CA GLU A 667 26.18 86.36 -69.49
C GLU A 667 24.95 85.48 -69.21
N ALA A 668 24.09 85.28 -70.21
CA ALA A 668 22.92 84.41 -70.08
C ALA A 668 23.30 82.93 -69.89
N GLU A 669 24.33 82.43 -70.58
CA GLU A 669 24.85 81.07 -70.40
C GLU A 669 25.62 80.91 -69.08
N GLU A 670 26.44 81.88 -68.67
CA GLU A 670 27.09 81.88 -67.35
C GLU A 670 26.05 81.86 -66.22
N ALA A 671 24.97 82.62 -66.36
CA ALA A 671 23.84 82.58 -65.42
C ALA A 671 23.08 81.24 -65.43
N LYS A 672 22.98 80.54 -66.57
CA LYS A 672 22.44 79.17 -66.64
C LYS A 672 23.36 78.17 -65.96
N VAL A 673 24.67 78.24 -66.21
CA VAL A 673 25.68 77.39 -65.56
C VAL A 673 25.69 77.58 -64.05
N LEU A 674 25.62 78.83 -63.57
CA LEU A 674 25.51 79.13 -62.14
C LEU A 674 24.23 78.56 -61.52
N ARG A 675 23.06 78.69 -62.18
CA ARG A 675 21.81 78.08 -61.71
C ARG A 675 21.92 76.55 -61.65
N ALA A 676 22.37 75.90 -62.72
CA ALA A 676 22.56 74.46 -62.77
C ALA A 676 23.57 73.97 -61.71
N GLN A 677 24.63 74.75 -61.43
CA GLN A 677 25.60 74.43 -60.39
C GLN A 677 25.01 74.53 -58.98
N VAL A 678 24.12 75.51 -58.73
CA VAL A 678 23.36 75.63 -57.48
C VAL A 678 22.37 74.47 -57.33
N GLU A 679 21.61 74.14 -58.37
CA GLU A 679 20.67 73.00 -58.39
C GLU A 679 21.38 71.67 -58.12
N VAL A 680 22.50 71.40 -58.81
CA VAL A 680 23.33 70.20 -58.56
C VAL A 680 23.87 70.18 -57.13
N SER A 681 24.22 71.33 -56.55
CA SER A 681 24.66 71.40 -55.15
C SER A 681 23.51 71.15 -54.16
N GLN A 682 22.30 71.63 -54.46
CA GLN A 682 21.10 71.39 -53.64
C GLN A 682 20.69 69.92 -53.70
N VAL A 683 20.62 69.33 -54.90
CA VAL A 683 20.30 67.90 -55.09
C VAL A 683 21.31 67.00 -54.38
N ARG A 684 22.61 67.34 -54.41
CA ARG A 684 23.62 66.60 -53.65
C ARG A 684 23.40 66.67 -52.15
N ALA A 685 23.15 67.86 -51.61
CA ALA A 685 22.86 68.04 -50.19
C ALA A 685 21.58 67.32 -49.76
N GLU A 686 20.55 67.29 -50.61
CA GLU A 686 19.31 66.54 -50.35
C GLU A 686 19.54 65.03 -50.37
N ILE A 687 20.32 64.50 -51.33
CA ILE A 687 20.69 63.08 -51.39
C ILE A 687 21.50 62.68 -50.16
N GLU A 688 22.49 63.48 -49.77
CA GLU A 688 23.34 63.23 -48.60
C GLU A 688 22.51 63.24 -47.30
N LYS A 689 21.57 64.18 -47.17
CA LYS A 689 20.60 64.21 -46.06
C LYS A 689 19.69 62.98 -46.04
N ARG A 690 19.11 62.59 -47.19
CA ARG A 690 18.24 61.39 -47.28
C ARG A 690 19.00 60.09 -47.01
N LEU A 691 20.29 60.03 -47.37
CA LEU A 691 21.16 58.90 -47.01
C LEU A 691 21.37 58.83 -45.50
N GLN A 692 21.72 59.96 -44.85
CA GLN A 692 21.88 60.01 -43.39
C GLN A 692 20.57 59.63 -42.67
N GLU A 693 19.42 60.19 -43.07
CA GLU A 693 18.11 59.85 -42.52
C GLU A 693 17.83 58.34 -42.65
N LYS A 694 18.22 57.70 -43.77
CA LYS A 694 18.07 56.25 -43.97
C LYS A 694 19.06 55.42 -43.16
N GLU A 695 20.31 55.85 -43.01
CA GLU A 695 21.30 55.18 -42.14
C GLU A 695 20.84 55.20 -40.68
N GLU A 696 20.31 56.32 -40.18
CA GLU A 696 19.74 56.45 -38.84
C GLU A 696 18.47 55.58 -38.65
N GLU A 697 17.59 55.49 -39.65
CA GLU A 697 16.45 54.54 -39.65
C GLU A 697 16.91 53.07 -39.58
N PHE A 698 17.91 52.68 -40.38
CA PHE A 698 18.45 51.32 -40.38
C PHE A 698 19.15 50.98 -39.06
N GLU A 699 19.88 51.92 -38.47
CA GLU A 699 20.55 51.67 -37.19
C GLU A 699 19.54 51.59 -36.03
N ASN A 700 18.50 52.43 -36.01
CA ASN A 700 17.43 52.37 -35.03
C ASN A 700 16.61 51.08 -35.13
N THR A 701 16.21 50.68 -36.34
CA THR A 701 15.49 49.40 -36.54
C THR A 701 16.35 48.21 -36.12
N ARG A 702 17.64 48.18 -36.48
CA ARG A 702 18.58 47.14 -36.04
C ARG A 702 18.72 47.07 -34.52
N ARG A 703 18.90 48.21 -33.83
CA ARG A 703 19.00 48.28 -32.37
C ARG A 703 17.72 47.82 -31.68
N ASN A 704 16.55 48.16 -32.22
CA ASN A 704 15.26 47.72 -31.68
C ASN A 704 15.05 46.20 -31.82
N HIS A 705 15.37 45.62 -32.98
CA HIS A 705 15.29 44.17 -33.18
C HIS A 705 16.29 43.41 -32.29
N GLN A 706 17.51 43.94 -32.14
CA GLN A 706 18.52 43.35 -31.25
C GLN A 706 18.04 43.30 -29.79
N ARG A 707 17.51 44.41 -29.27
CA ARG A 707 16.94 44.46 -27.90
C ARG A 707 15.76 43.53 -27.73
N ALA A 708 14.89 43.41 -28.74
CA ALA A 708 13.75 42.49 -28.69
C ALA A 708 14.22 41.02 -28.61
N MET A 709 15.23 40.64 -29.41
CA MET A 709 15.80 39.30 -29.34
C MET A 709 16.51 39.04 -28.00
N GLU A 710 17.31 39.98 -27.50
CA GLU A 710 17.98 39.86 -26.19
C GLU A 710 16.97 39.71 -25.04
N SER A 711 15.87 40.48 -25.07
CA SER A 711 14.79 40.39 -24.08
C SER A 711 14.03 39.05 -24.14
N MET A 712 13.68 38.59 -25.34
CA MET A 712 13.05 37.27 -25.52
C MET A 712 13.99 36.13 -25.10
N GLN A 713 15.28 36.22 -25.42
CA GLN A 713 16.26 35.20 -25.06
C GLN A 713 16.50 35.15 -23.55
N ALA A 714 16.62 36.30 -22.88
CA ALA A 714 16.71 36.36 -21.42
C ALA A 714 15.46 35.77 -20.73
N THR A 715 14.27 36.08 -21.25
CA THR A 715 13.00 35.52 -20.74
C THR A 715 12.96 33.99 -20.90
N LEU A 716 13.33 33.49 -22.09
CA LEU A 716 13.38 32.06 -22.39
C LEU A 716 14.41 31.32 -21.51
N GLU A 717 15.58 31.89 -21.26
CA GLU A 717 16.59 31.30 -20.38
C GLU A 717 16.13 31.22 -18.92
N VAL A 718 15.40 32.23 -18.43
CA VAL A 718 14.80 32.22 -17.08
C VAL A 718 13.71 31.15 -17.01
N GLU A 719 12.82 31.07 -18.00
CA GLU A 719 11.74 30.08 -18.05
C GLU A 719 12.27 28.64 -18.11
N ILE A 720 13.31 28.39 -18.93
CA ILE A 720 13.98 27.08 -19.01
C ILE A 720 14.62 26.70 -17.67
N LYS A 721 15.28 27.63 -16.97
CA LYS A 721 15.88 27.37 -15.64
C LYS A 721 14.79 27.06 -14.61
N ALA A 722 13.76 27.90 -14.50
CA ALA A 722 12.65 27.71 -13.58
C ALA A 722 11.90 26.39 -13.83
N LYS A 723 11.63 26.05 -15.09
CA LYS A 723 11.00 24.77 -15.48
C LYS A 723 11.85 23.56 -15.10
N ASN A 724 13.16 23.61 -15.33
CA ASN A 724 14.06 22.50 -14.98
C ASN A 724 14.19 22.33 -13.45
N GLU A 725 14.24 23.42 -12.70
CA GLU A 725 14.29 23.40 -11.23
C GLU A 725 12.98 22.89 -10.63
N ALA A 726 11.83 23.37 -11.11
CA ALA A 726 10.52 22.85 -10.74
C ALA A 726 10.36 21.36 -11.07
N LEU A 727 10.83 20.90 -12.23
CA LEU A 727 10.82 19.48 -12.61
C LEU A 727 11.71 18.63 -11.68
N ARG A 728 12.86 19.16 -11.27
CA ARG A 728 13.78 18.49 -10.33
C ARG A 728 13.18 18.36 -8.93
N ILE A 729 12.59 19.45 -8.42
CA ILE A 729 11.91 19.45 -7.12
C ILE A 729 10.71 18.50 -7.16
N LYS A 730 9.89 18.57 -8.21
CA LYS A 730 8.75 17.66 -8.41
C LYS A 730 9.19 16.20 -8.38
N LYS A 731 10.17 15.81 -9.19
CA LYS A 731 10.67 14.41 -9.22
C LYS A 731 11.22 13.95 -7.87
N LYS A 732 11.88 14.85 -7.12
CA LYS A 732 12.35 14.52 -5.76
C LYS A 732 11.19 14.28 -4.81
N LEU A 733 10.18 15.16 -4.81
CA LEU A 733 8.99 15.00 -3.97
C LEU A 733 8.18 13.75 -4.33
N GLU A 734 8.02 13.44 -5.62
CA GLU A 734 7.38 12.20 -6.09
C GLU A 734 8.16 10.95 -5.62
N GLN A 735 9.49 10.99 -5.64
CA GLN A 735 10.33 9.92 -5.10
C GLN A 735 10.22 9.81 -3.56
N ASP A 736 10.39 10.92 -2.84
CA ASP A 736 10.32 11.00 -1.38
C ASP A 736 8.95 10.48 -0.87
N ILE A 737 7.85 10.84 -1.55
CA ILE A 737 6.49 10.34 -1.25
C ILE A 737 6.41 8.82 -1.46
N ASN A 738 6.84 8.32 -2.62
CA ASN A 738 6.80 6.88 -2.93
C ASN A 738 7.66 6.05 -1.97
N GLU A 739 8.82 6.56 -1.53
CA GLU A 739 9.64 5.93 -0.49
C GLU A 739 8.93 5.89 0.89
N LEU A 740 8.23 6.98 1.25
CA LEU A 740 7.43 7.03 2.49
C LEU A 740 6.19 6.13 2.43
N GLU A 741 5.51 6.04 1.29
CA GLU A 741 4.37 5.12 1.08
C GLU A 741 4.80 3.65 1.22
N ILE A 742 5.91 3.27 0.58
CA ILE A 742 6.49 1.92 0.71
C ILE A 742 6.91 1.62 2.16
N ALA A 743 7.48 2.60 2.86
CA ALA A 743 7.85 2.44 4.27
C ALA A 743 6.62 2.29 5.18
N LEU A 744 5.55 3.06 4.93
CA LEU A 744 4.28 2.98 5.65
C LEU A 744 3.58 1.63 5.44
N ASP A 745 3.54 1.13 4.20
CA ASP A 745 2.97 -0.18 3.88
C ASP A 745 3.75 -1.33 4.54
N HIS A 746 5.08 -1.27 4.55
CA HIS A 746 5.90 -2.24 5.29
C HIS A 746 5.63 -2.19 6.80
N ALA A 747 5.52 -0.99 7.40
CA ALA A 747 5.22 -0.84 8.81
C ALA A 747 3.81 -1.34 9.17
N ASN A 748 2.80 -1.00 8.36
CA ASN A 748 1.42 -1.47 8.53
C ASN A 748 1.31 -2.99 8.41
N LYS A 749 2.00 -3.59 7.43
CA LYS A 749 2.04 -5.05 7.24
C LYS A 749 2.72 -5.75 8.41
N ALA A 750 3.86 -5.24 8.87
CA ALA A 750 4.56 -5.78 10.04
C ALA A 750 3.70 -5.69 11.32
N ASN A 751 2.97 -4.59 11.51
CA ASN A 751 2.02 -4.43 12.63
C ASN A 751 0.84 -5.42 12.53
N ALA A 752 0.25 -5.59 11.33
CA ALA A 752 -0.83 -6.55 11.11
C ALA A 752 -0.39 -8.01 11.37
N ASP A 753 0.82 -8.38 10.95
CA ASP A 753 1.37 -9.72 11.20
C ASP A 753 1.77 -9.91 12.68
N ALA A 754 2.27 -8.86 13.35
CA ALA A 754 2.48 -8.87 14.80
C ALA A 754 1.16 -9.06 15.58
N GLN A 755 0.08 -8.37 15.20
CA GLN A 755 -1.24 -8.56 15.82
C GLN A 755 -1.81 -9.96 15.59
N LYS A 756 -1.62 -10.57 14.40
CA LYS A 756 -2.00 -11.98 14.18
C LYS A 756 -1.22 -12.94 15.08
N ASN A 757 0.07 -12.70 15.27
CA ASN A 757 0.89 -13.51 16.17
C ASN A 757 0.46 -13.35 17.63
N ILE A 758 0.16 -12.12 18.07
CA ILE A 758 -0.40 -11.85 19.41
C ILE A 758 -1.73 -12.59 19.60
N LYS A 759 -2.65 -12.54 18.63
CA LYS A 759 -3.92 -13.30 18.70
C LYS A 759 -3.69 -14.81 18.81
N ARG A 760 -2.79 -15.37 18.00
CA ARG A 760 -2.42 -16.81 18.10
C ARG A 760 -1.86 -17.17 19.47
N TYR A 761 -0.99 -16.34 20.05
CA TYR A 761 -0.47 -16.60 21.39
C TYR A 761 -1.54 -16.45 22.46
N GLN A 762 -2.47 -15.49 22.33
CA GLN A 762 -3.63 -15.37 23.22
C GLN A 762 -4.56 -16.60 23.13
N GLU A 763 -4.81 -17.13 21.94
CA GLU A 763 -5.55 -18.39 21.74
C GLU A 763 -4.83 -19.58 22.35
N GLN A 764 -3.52 -19.76 22.11
CA GLN A 764 -2.74 -20.83 22.74
C GLN A 764 -2.72 -20.73 24.27
N ILE A 765 -2.58 -19.52 24.83
CA ILE A 765 -2.65 -19.32 26.29
C ILE A 765 -4.05 -19.72 26.81
N ARG A 766 -5.11 -19.36 26.09
CA ARG A 766 -6.50 -19.70 26.47
C ARG A 766 -6.78 -21.20 26.36
N GLU A 767 -6.27 -21.89 25.33
CA GLU A 767 -6.34 -23.35 25.19
C GLU A 767 -5.58 -24.06 26.33
N LEU A 768 -4.39 -23.58 26.67
CA LEU A 768 -3.59 -24.13 27.78
C LEU A 768 -4.25 -23.87 29.15
N GLN A 769 -4.87 -22.71 29.34
CA GLN A 769 -5.68 -22.42 30.54
C GLN A 769 -6.87 -23.39 30.65
N LEU A 770 -7.61 -23.61 29.56
CA LEU A 770 -8.71 -24.58 29.50
C LEU A 770 -8.24 -26.01 29.78
N GLN A 771 -7.10 -26.43 29.23
CA GLN A 771 -6.49 -27.73 29.56
C GLN A 771 -6.13 -27.85 31.05
N ILE A 772 -5.56 -26.80 31.65
CA ILE A 772 -5.23 -26.79 33.08
C ILE A 772 -6.50 -26.84 33.95
N GLU A 773 -7.58 -26.16 33.56
CA GLU A 773 -8.87 -26.22 34.24
C GLU A 773 -9.53 -27.60 34.12
N ASP A 774 -9.49 -28.23 32.94
CA ASP A 774 -9.99 -29.59 32.75
C ASP A 774 -9.15 -30.64 33.52
N GLU A 775 -7.81 -30.51 33.55
CA GLU A 775 -6.95 -31.37 34.38
C GLU A 775 -7.20 -31.15 35.88
N GLN A 776 -7.47 -29.92 36.32
CA GLN A 776 -7.84 -29.63 37.71
C GLN A 776 -9.20 -30.25 38.07
N ARG A 777 -10.21 -30.16 37.19
CA ARG A 777 -11.50 -30.85 37.35
C ARG A 777 -11.33 -32.36 37.43
N GLN A 778 -10.60 -32.97 36.50
CA GLN A 778 -10.35 -34.41 36.52
C GLN A 778 -9.61 -34.85 37.79
N LYS A 779 -8.69 -34.02 38.30
CA LYS A 779 -8.03 -34.25 39.59
C LYS A 779 -9.01 -34.15 40.76
N GLU A 780 -9.93 -33.20 40.76
CA GLU A 780 -10.97 -33.08 41.80
C GLU A 780 -11.94 -34.28 41.76
N ASP A 781 -12.42 -34.68 40.58
CA ASP A 781 -13.23 -35.89 40.38
C ASP A 781 -12.51 -37.15 40.91
N LEU A 782 -11.21 -37.29 40.63
CA LEU A 782 -10.40 -38.39 41.13
C LEU A 782 -10.20 -38.33 42.65
N VAL A 783 -10.08 -37.15 43.24
CA VAL A 783 -10.01 -36.96 44.69
C VAL A 783 -11.34 -37.31 45.36
N GLU A 784 -12.49 -36.91 44.80
CA GLU A 784 -13.81 -37.32 45.30
C GLU A 784 -14.01 -38.84 45.19
N GLN A 785 -13.63 -39.45 44.06
CA GLN A 785 -13.68 -40.91 43.89
C GLN A 785 -12.78 -41.61 44.92
N LEU A 786 -11.57 -41.12 45.17
CA LEU A 786 -10.67 -41.65 46.18
C LEU A 786 -11.26 -41.52 47.59
N GLN A 787 -11.84 -40.37 47.94
CA GLN A 787 -12.55 -40.19 49.21
C GLN A 787 -13.77 -41.11 49.34
N GLY A 788 -14.52 -41.33 48.26
CA GLY A 788 -15.64 -42.27 48.21
C GLY A 788 -15.21 -43.73 48.44
N ILE A 789 -14.07 -44.12 47.86
CA ILE A 789 -13.44 -45.43 48.08
C ILE A 789 -12.92 -45.54 49.52
N GLN A 790 -12.25 -44.51 50.05
CA GLN A 790 -11.78 -44.48 51.44
C GLN A 790 -12.93 -44.58 52.45
N LYS A 791 -14.05 -43.86 52.21
CA LYS A 791 -15.26 -43.97 53.04
C LYS A 791 -15.84 -45.38 53.00
N ARG A 792 -15.91 -46.04 51.83
CA ARG A 792 -16.33 -47.45 51.74
C ARG A 792 -15.37 -48.40 52.45
N ALA A 793 -14.06 -48.19 52.31
CA ALA A 793 -13.05 -49.01 52.98
C ALA A 793 -13.14 -48.88 54.51
N ALA A 794 -13.39 -47.66 55.02
CA ALA A 794 -13.62 -47.44 56.45
C ALA A 794 -14.90 -48.11 56.96
N ILE A 795 -15.99 -48.08 56.20
CA ILE A 795 -17.24 -48.79 56.53
C ILE A 795 -17.01 -50.31 56.55
N LEU A 796 -16.40 -50.87 55.51
CA LEU A 796 -16.10 -52.30 55.42
C LEU A 796 -15.13 -52.77 56.53
N GLN A 797 -14.18 -51.92 56.93
CA GLN A 797 -13.28 -52.21 58.04
C GLN A 797 -14.03 -52.17 59.39
N ALA A 798 -14.96 -51.23 59.60
CA ALA A 798 -15.82 -51.20 60.79
C ALA A 798 -16.76 -52.42 60.85
N GLU A 799 -17.40 -52.80 59.73
CA GLU A 799 -18.23 -54.01 59.63
C GLU A 799 -17.42 -55.28 59.93
N LYS A 800 -16.18 -55.38 59.42
CA LYS A 800 -15.26 -56.47 59.71
C LYS A 800 -14.89 -56.54 61.19
N ASP A 801 -14.59 -55.40 61.82
CA ASP A 801 -14.23 -55.36 63.23
C ASP A 801 -15.44 -55.66 64.14
N GLU A 802 -16.66 -55.25 63.73
CA GLU A 802 -17.90 -55.64 64.41
C GLU A 802 -18.17 -57.14 64.30
N LEU A 803 -18.03 -57.73 63.10
CA LEU A 803 -18.15 -59.17 62.88
C LEU A 803 -17.09 -59.97 63.66
N ALA A 804 -15.87 -59.46 63.77
CA ALA A 804 -14.82 -60.08 64.59
C ALA A 804 -15.19 -60.07 66.09
N ASN A 805 -15.68 -58.94 66.61
CA ASN A 805 -16.17 -58.85 67.98
C ASN A 805 -17.36 -59.78 68.26
N GLN A 806 -18.30 -59.90 67.30
CA GLN A 806 -19.41 -60.85 67.38
C GLN A 806 -18.93 -62.31 67.38
N ALA A 807 -17.92 -62.66 66.56
CA ALA A 807 -17.32 -63.98 66.54
C ALA A 807 -16.61 -64.32 67.88
N GLU A 808 -15.85 -63.40 68.44
CA GLU A 808 -15.23 -63.59 69.77
C GLU A 808 -16.25 -63.73 70.90
N ALA A 809 -17.38 -63.01 70.82
CA ALA A 809 -18.47 -63.14 71.78
C ALA A 809 -19.18 -64.50 71.65
N ALA A 810 -19.43 -64.96 70.42
CA ALA A 810 -19.99 -66.28 70.14
C ALA A 810 -19.05 -67.41 70.60
N GLU A 811 -17.73 -67.27 70.42
CA GLU A 811 -16.79 -68.29 70.88
C GLU A 811 -16.66 -68.31 72.41
N ARG A 812 -16.72 -67.15 73.09
CA ARG A 812 -16.84 -67.10 74.56
C ARG A 812 -18.12 -67.80 75.05
N ALA A 813 -19.26 -67.55 74.41
CA ALA A 813 -20.51 -68.24 74.75
C ALA A 813 -20.42 -69.75 74.51
N ARG A 814 -19.79 -70.20 73.42
CA ARG A 814 -19.53 -71.62 73.12
C ARG A 814 -18.70 -72.28 74.22
N ARG A 815 -17.60 -71.65 74.67
CA ARG A 815 -16.75 -72.18 75.74
C ARG A 815 -17.48 -72.27 77.07
N SER A 816 -18.36 -71.32 77.39
CA SER A 816 -19.23 -71.41 78.59
C SER A 816 -20.19 -72.60 78.50
N ALA A 817 -20.87 -72.78 77.35
CA ALA A 817 -21.78 -73.90 77.16
C ALA A 817 -21.06 -75.27 77.15
N GLU A 818 -19.81 -75.34 76.67
CA GLU A 818 -18.97 -76.54 76.79
C GLU A 818 -18.61 -76.85 78.26
N GLN A 819 -18.31 -75.82 79.07
CA GLN A 819 -18.07 -75.95 80.51
C GLN A 819 -19.33 -76.46 81.25
N ASP A 820 -20.50 -75.84 81.02
CA ASP A 820 -21.78 -76.26 81.60
C ASP A 820 -22.11 -77.72 81.23
N ALA A 821 -21.80 -78.13 79.99
CA ALA A 821 -21.99 -79.49 79.52
C ALA A 821 -21.01 -80.51 80.14
N ILE A 822 -19.84 -80.08 80.62
CA ILE A 822 -18.92 -80.92 81.40
C ILE A 822 -19.46 -81.09 82.82
N GLU A 823 -19.89 -80.01 83.48
CA GLU A 823 -20.46 -80.06 84.84
C GLU A 823 -21.74 -80.92 84.89
N LEU A 824 -22.60 -80.84 83.88
CA LEU A 824 -23.75 -81.72 83.75
C LEU A 824 -23.37 -83.20 83.52
N ARG A 825 -22.25 -83.48 82.83
CA ARG A 825 -21.73 -84.87 82.69
C ARG A 825 -21.17 -85.40 84.00
N GLU A 826 -20.53 -84.55 84.81
CA GLU A 826 -20.08 -84.92 86.16
C GLU A 826 -21.28 -85.22 87.06
N GLN A 827 -22.33 -84.38 87.06
CA GLN A 827 -23.58 -84.69 87.78
C GLN A 827 -24.24 -85.99 87.32
N VAL A 828 -24.27 -86.28 86.00
CA VAL A 828 -24.79 -87.54 85.47
C VAL A 828 -23.94 -88.73 85.91
N ASN A 829 -22.61 -88.59 85.98
CA ASN A 829 -21.72 -89.63 86.52
C ASN A 829 -21.95 -89.85 88.02
N ASP A 830 -22.14 -88.79 88.81
CA ASP A 830 -22.44 -88.90 90.25
C ASP A 830 -23.81 -89.54 90.52
N LEU A 831 -24.83 -89.17 89.75
CA LEU A 831 -26.14 -89.84 89.78
C LEU A 831 -26.04 -91.30 89.36
N THR A 832 -25.22 -91.62 88.34
CA THR A 832 -24.95 -93.00 87.93
C THR A 832 -24.24 -93.79 89.05
N ASN A 833 -23.26 -93.18 89.71
CA ASN A 833 -22.57 -93.77 90.87
C ASN A 833 -23.56 -94.01 92.03
N GLN A 834 -24.45 -93.07 92.34
CA GLN A 834 -25.53 -93.26 93.32
C GLN A 834 -26.47 -94.41 92.93
N VAL A 835 -26.87 -94.52 91.65
CA VAL A 835 -27.69 -95.64 91.15
C VAL A 835 -26.95 -96.98 91.28
N THR A 836 -25.62 -97.01 91.11
CA THR A 836 -24.82 -98.22 91.36
C THR A 836 -24.80 -98.60 92.85
N VAL A 837 -24.64 -97.61 93.74
CA VAL A 837 -24.69 -97.81 95.20
C VAL A 837 -26.08 -98.30 95.64
N ILE A 838 -27.16 -97.71 95.12
CA ILE A 838 -28.54 -98.12 95.40
C ILE A 838 -28.81 -99.53 94.88
N ASN A 839 -28.31 -99.92 93.69
CA ASN A 839 -28.45 -101.30 93.22
C ASN A 839 -27.67 -102.31 94.08
N ASN A 840 -26.53 -101.91 94.65
CA ASN A 840 -25.77 -102.75 95.58
C ASN A 840 -26.49 -102.91 96.93
N THR A 841 -27.12 -101.86 97.47
CA THR A 841 -27.98 -102.00 98.67
C THR A 841 -29.24 -102.80 98.36
N ARG A 842 -29.84 -102.65 97.17
CA ARG A 842 -30.98 -103.46 96.70
C ARG A 842 -30.65 -104.95 96.68
N ARG A 843 -29.49 -105.35 96.14
CA ARG A 843 -29.02 -106.74 96.17
C ARG A 843 -28.80 -107.30 97.58
N LYS A 844 -28.42 -106.44 98.53
CA LYS A 844 -28.25 -106.83 99.93
C LYS A 844 -29.60 -107.10 100.60
N LEU A 845 -30.58 -106.23 100.35
CA LEU A 845 -31.97 -106.39 100.79
C LEU A 845 -32.67 -107.56 100.09
N GLU A 846 -32.38 -107.83 98.82
CA GLU A 846 -32.87 -109.02 98.09
C GLU A 846 -32.41 -110.34 98.77
N GLY A 847 -31.20 -110.37 99.34
CA GLY A 847 -30.72 -111.52 100.12
C GLY A 847 -31.40 -111.68 101.49
N GLU A 848 -31.68 -110.58 102.19
CA GLU A 848 -32.43 -110.58 103.45
C GLU A 848 -33.91 -110.96 103.22
N LEU A 849 -34.49 -110.55 102.09
CA LEU A 849 -35.85 -110.93 101.67
C LEU A 849 -36.01 -112.45 101.45
N GLN A 850 -34.93 -113.12 101.03
CA GLN A 850 -34.92 -114.55 100.70
C GLN A 850 -34.92 -115.45 101.94
N ALA A 851 -34.48 -114.94 103.10
CA ALA A 851 -34.68 -115.58 104.39
C ALA A 851 -36.15 -115.45 104.85
N VAL A 852 -36.76 -114.28 104.66
CA VAL A 852 -38.17 -114.01 105.02
C VAL A 852 -39.16 -114.77 104.12
N HIS A 853 -38.79 -115.11 102.87
CA HIS A 853 -39.66 -115.90 101.98
C HIS A 853 -39.94 -117.33 102.50
N ILE A 854 -39.02 -117.94 103.27
CA ILE A 854 -39.25 -119.26 103.89
C ILE A 854 -40.31 -119.16 105.00
N ASP A 855 -40.33 -118.06 105.76
CA ASP A 855 -41.32 -117.79 106.80
C ASP A 855 -42.67 -117.26 106.23
N LEU A 856 -42.69 -116.84 104.96
CA LEU A 856 -43.87 -116.27 104.29
C LEU A 856 -44.73 -117.33 103.56
N ASP A 857 -44.14 -118.44 103.12
CA ASP A 857 -44.85 -119.52 102.41
C ASP A 857 -45.94 -120.20 103.28
N ASP A 858 -45.78 -120.18 104.61
CA ASP A 858 -46.82 -120.65 105.56
C ASP A 858 -48.00 -119.67 105.70
N VAL A 859 -47.83 -118.39 105.33
CA VAL A 859 -48.86 -117.35 105.44
C VAL A 859 -49.55 -117.05 104.10
N GLN A 860 -48.84 -117.14 102.98
CA GLN A 860 -49.38 -116.77 101.67
C GLN A 860 -50.41 -117.74 101.08
N ASN A 861 -50.57 -118.94 101.66
CA ASN A 861 -51.73 -119.81 101.38
C ASN A 861 -53.07 -119.22 101.84
N GLN A 862 -53.08 -118.12 102.62
CA GLN A 862 -54.29 -117.42 103.05
C GLN A 862 -54.64 -116.18 102.20
N LEU A 863 -53.76 -115.71 101.30
CA LEU A 863 -53.96 -114.48 100.52
C LEU A 863 -54.18 -114.72 99.01
N LYS A 864 -54.30 -115.98 98.57
CA LYS A 864 -54.65 -116.34 97.17
C LYS A 864 -56.10 -116.06 96.79
N THR A 865 -56.95 -115.61 97.73
CA THR A 865 -58.41 -115.56 97.57
C THR A 865 -58.98 -114.17 97.26
N THR A 866 -58.16 -113.12 97.23
CA THR A 866 -58.67 -111.73 97.25
C THR A 866 -58.21 -110.82 96.11
N ASP A 867 -57.20 -111.18 95.32
CA ASP A 867 -56.60 -110.26 94.32
C ASP A 867 -56.97 -110.58 92.85
N GLU A 868 -57.90 -111.50 92.62
CA GLU A 868 -58.43 -111.81 91.28
C GLU A 868 -59.34 -110.71 90.69
N MET A 869 -59.57 -109.59 91.40
CA MET A 869 -60.55 -108.56 91.03
C MET A 869 -59.99 -107.26 90.39
N LEU A 870 -58.71 -107.19 90.01
CA LEU A 870 -58.13 -105.98 89.37
C LEU A 870 -57.50 -106.18 87.98
N LYS A 871 -57.91 -107.23 87.26
CA LYS A 871 -57.60 -107.43 85.83
C LYS A 871 -58.71 -106.92 84.89
N SER A 872 -59.08 -105.63 84.98
CA SER A 872 -60.13 -105.03 84.13
C SER A 872 -59.90 -103.56 83.72
N ALA A 873 -58.65 -103.19 83.40
CA ALA A 873 -58.34 -101.86 82.87
C ALA A 873 -57.22 -101.87 81.79
N SER A 874 -57.10 -102.98 81.04
CA SER A 874 -55.97 -103.25 80.13
C SER A 874 -56.39 -103.50 78.66
N ALA A 875 -57.59 -103.05 78.23
CA ALA A 875 -58.17 -103.49 76.95
C ALA A 875 -58.66 -102.37 75.99
N ASP A 876 -58.98 -101.16 76.45
CA ASP A 876 -59.88 -100.25 75.70
C ASP A 876 -59.25 -99.12 74.85
N ALA A 877 -57.92 -99.03 74.75
CA ALA A 877 -57.27 -97.95 73.96
C ALA A 877 -56.28 -98.39 72.87
N ALA A 878 -56.07 -99.70 72.66
CA ALA A 878 -55.39 -100.21 71.47
C ALA A 878 -56.19 -99.97 70.17
N ARG A 879 -57.45 -99.52 70.30
CA ARG A 879 -58.41 -99.31 69.21
C ARG A 879 -58.33 -97.92 68.56
N LEU A 880 -57.63 -96.96 69.16
CA LEU A 880 -57.45 -95.59 68.64
C LEU A 880 -56.30 -95.43 67.63
N ALA A 881 -55.49 -96.47 67.42
CA ALA A 881 -54.30 -96.41 66.57
C ALA A 881 -54.58 -96.63 65.07
N GLU A 882 -55.70 -97.27 64.70
CA GLU A 882 -55.97 -97.70 63.32
C GLU A 882 -56.76 -96.65 62.51
N GLU A 883 -57.66 -95.89 63.15
CA GLU A 883 -58.46 -94.86 62.47
C GLU A 883 -57.61 -93.64 62.05
N LEU A 884 -56.56 -93.29 62.81
CA LEU A 884 -55.66 -92.18 62.49
C LEU A 884 -54.82 -92.42 61.22
N ARG A 885 -54.65 -93.68 60.80
CA ARG A 885 -53.77 -94.04 59.68
C ARG A 885 -54.43 -93.85 58.30
N GLN A 886 -55.75 -93.94 58.21
CA GLN A 886 -56.47 -93.72 56.95
C GLN A 886 -56.64 -92.21 56.63
N GLU A 887 -56.81 -91.36 57.66
CA GLU A 887 -56.95 -89.91 57.47
C GLU A 887 -55.61 -89.24 57.05
N GLN A 888 -54.47 -89.83 57.42
CA GLN A 888 -53.14 -89.31 57.07
C GLN A 888 -52.81 -89.40 55.57
N GLU A 889 -53.36 -90.37 54.82
CA GLU A 889 -53.11 -90.46 53.37
C GLU A 889 -53.92 -89.43 52.56
N HIS A 890 -55.09 -89.00 53.04
CA HIS A 890 -55.86 -87.93 52.39
C HIS A 890 -55.22 -86.54 52.60
N SER A 891 -54.69 -86.27 53.81
CA SER A 891 -53.97 -85.02 54.10
C SER A 891 -52.73 -84.83 53.22
N LEU A 892 -51.95 -85.90 52.99
CA LEU A 892 -50.71 -85.85 52.20
C LEU A 892 -50.90 -85.55 50.70
N HIS A 893 -52.10 -85.73 50.14
CA HIS A 893 -52.38 -85.38 48.75
C HIS A 893 -52.70 -83.87 48.61
N VAL A 894 -53.53 -83.34 49.51
CA VAL A 894 -53.88 -81.91 49.56
C VAL A 894 -52.66 -81.04 49.84
N ASP A 895 -51.79 -81.46 50.76
CA ASP A 895 -50.58 -80.71 51.14
C ASP A 895 -49.54 -80.59 50.00
N ARG A 896 -49.51 -81.55 49.04
CA ARG A 896 -48.66 -81.46 47.85
C ARG A 896 -49.18 -80.45 46.83
N MET A 897 -50.50 -80.42 46.58
CA MET A 897 -51.11 -79.39 45.73
C MET A 897 -51.01 -78.00 46.37
N ARG A 898 -51.15 -77.89 47.71
CA ARG A 898 -50.96 -76.63 48.41
C ARG A 898 -49.53 -76.11 48.29
N ARG A 899 -48.50 -76.96 48.48
CA ARG A 899 -47.10 -76.56 48.33
C ARG A 899 -46.72 -76.19 46.88
N ALA A 900 -47.26 -76.87 45.88
CA ALA A 900 -47.03 -76.50 44.48
C ALA A 900 -47.58 -75.10 44.14
N LEU A 901 -48.77 -74.78 44.63
CA LEU A 901 -49.39 -73.45 44.47
C LEU A 901 -48.73 -72.39 45.38
N GLU A 902 -48.32 -72.72 46.60
CA GLU A 902 -47.54 -71.83 47.48
C GLU A 902 -46.16 -71.48 46.89
N VAL A 903 -45.51 -72.41 46.17
CA VAL A 903 -44.24 -72.13 45.46
C VAL A 903 -44.48 -71.25 44.24
N GLN A 904 -45.49 -71.51 43.40
CA GLN A 904 -45.82 -70.61 42.29
C GLN A 904 -46.24 -69.21 42.77
N ILE A 905 -46.99 -69.11 43.86
CA ILE A 905 -47.33 -67.83 44.48
C ILE A 905 -46.06 -67.16 45.03
N LYS A 906 -45.16 -67.87 45.73
CA LYS A 906 -43.89 -67.29 46.18
C LYS A 906 -42.95 -66.88 45.06
N GLU A 907 -42.85 -67.61 43.96
CA GLU A 907 -42.05 -67.20 42.80
C GLU A 907 -42.64 -65.97 42.09
N MET A 908 -43.98 -65.87 42.02
CA MET A 908 -44.65 -64.67 41.51
C MET A 908 -44.56 -63.49 42.49
N GLN A 909 -44.61 -63.73 43.80
CA GLN A 909 -44.42 -62.72 44.85
C GLN A 909 -42.98 -62.21 44.84
N VAL A 910 -41.98 -63.10 44.78
CA VAL A 910 -40.56 -62.71 44.67
C VAL A 910 -40.29 -61.98 43.36
N ARG A 911 -40.88 -62.39 42.23
CA ARG A 911 -40.75 -61.62 40.97
C ARG A 911 -41.45 -60.26 41.01
N LEU A 912 -42.56 -60.13 41.76
CA LEU A 912 -43.21 -58.84 42.00
C LEU A 912 -42.35 -57.97 42.93
N ASP A 913 -41.89 -58.52 44.05
CA ASP A 913 -41.03 -57.84 45.03
C ASP A 913 -39.66 -57.46 44.44
N GLU A 914 -39.09 -58.27 43.53
CA GLU A 914 -37.85 -57.97 42.80
C GLU A 914 -38.07 -56.89 41.73
N ALA A 915 -39.21 -56.92 41.01
CA ALA A 915 -39.57 -55.88 40.05
C ALA A 915 -39.89 -54.54 40.74
N GLU A 916 -40.67 -54.57 41.83
CA GLU A 916 -40.98 -53.41 42.66
C GLU A 916 -39.74 -52.89 43.38
N ALA A 917 -38.86 -53.76 43.91
CA ALA A 917 -37.60 -53.32 44.51
C ALA A 917 -36.60 -52.80 43.47
N ALA A 918 -36.58 -53.32 42.23
CA ALA A 918 -35.77 -52.75 41.15
C ALA A 918 -36.29 -51.37 40.75
N ALA A 919 -37.61 -51.22 40.56
CA ALA A 919 -38.26 -49.95 40.27
C ALA A 919 -38.09 -48.93 41.42
N LEU A 920 -38.24 -49.34 42.68
CA LEU A 920 -38.05 -48.49 43.85
C LEU A 920 -36.58 -48.15 44.12
N ARG A 921 -35.61 -49.04 43.84
CA ARG A 921 -34.18 -48.71 43.98
C ARG A 921 -33.69 -47.80 42.85
N GLY A 922 -34.20 -47.96 41.63
CA GLY A 922 -33.96 -47.04 40.51
C GLY A 922 -34.61 -45.68 40.77
N GLY A 923 -35.91 -45.69 41.09
CA GLY A 923 -36.70 -44.51 41.43
C GLY A 923 -36.12 -43.73 42.61
N LYS A 924 -35.79 -44.38 43.73
CA LYS A 924 -35.18 -43.70 44.90
C LYS A 924 -33.78 -43.16 44.61
N LYS A 925 -32.98 -43.77 43.72
CA LYS A 925 -31.68 -43.17 43.31
C LYS A 925 -31.86 -41.95 42.41
N ILE A 926 -32.85 -41.96 41.52
CA ILE A 926 -33.15 -40.82 40.66
C ILE A 926 -33.79 -39.70 41.49
N ILE A 927 -34.74 -40.01 42.38
CA ILE A 927 -35.36 -39.06 43.30
C ILE A 927 -34.32 -38.50 44.29
N ALA A 928 -33.47 -39.33 44.92
CA ALA A 928 -32.42 -38.80 45.78
C ALA A 928 -31.42 -37.92 45.01
N LYS A 929 -31.02 -38.29 43.79
CA LYS A 929 -30.21 -37.41 42.94
C LYS A 929 -30.93 -36.13 42.54
N LEU A 930 -32.24 -36.16 42.32
CA LEU A 930 -33.03 -34.96 42.02
C LEU A 930 -33.25 -34.10 43.28
N GLU A 931 -33.43 -34.68 44.46
CA GLU A 931 -33.53 -33.98 45.75
C GLU A 931 -32.18 -33.41 46.22
N GLU A 932 -31.07 -34.05 45.86
CA GLU A 932 -29.70 -33.57 46.07
C GLU A 932 -29.31 -32.53 45.02
N ARG A 933 -29.76 -32.68 43.76
CA ARG A 933 -29.66 -31.63 42.72
C ARG A 933 -30.54 -30.43 43.05
N ILE A 934 -31.74 -30.64 43.59
CA ILE A 934 -32.63 -29.56 44.07
C ILE A 934 -31.96 -28.88 45.27
N ARG A 935 -31.46 -29.63 46.27
CA ARG A 935 -30.72 -29.00 47.38
C ARG A 935 -29.42 -28.31 46.96
N SER A 936 -28.71 -28.82 45.94
CA SER A 936 -27.53 -28.15 45.35
C SER A 936 -27.95 -26.89 44.61
N MET A 937 -29.00 -26.93 43.79
CA MET A 937 -29.53 -25.75 43.09
C MET A 937 -30.18 -24.75 44.05
N GLU A 938 -30.75 -25.18 45.17
CA GLU A 938 -31.25 -24.34 46.25
C GLU A 938 -30.07 -23.71 47.02
N GLN A 939 -28.99 -24.46 47.30
CA GLN A 939 -27.77 -23.88 47.89
C GLN A 939 -27.01 -22.97 46.93
N GLU A 940 -26.96 -23.28 45.64
CA GLU A 940 -26.39 -22.43 44.59
C GLU A 940 -27.26 -21.19 44.38
N LEU A 941 -28.59 -21.30 44.46
CA LEU A 941 -29.49 -20.15 44.44
C LEU A 941 -29.35 -19.29 45.72
N ASP A 942 -29.20 -19.89 46.90
CA ASP A 942 -28.98 -19.17 48.16
C ASP A 942 -27.58 -18.54 48.19
N MET A 943 -26.57 -19.21 47.62
CA MET A 943 -25.22 -18.67 47.44
C MET A 943 -25.19 -17.57 46.38
N GLU A 944 -25.89 -17.69 45.25
CA GLU A 944 -25.94 -16.66 44.21
C GLU A 944 -26.87 -15.50 44.60
N GLN A 945 -27.87 -15.71 45.47
CA GLN A 945 -28.59 -14.62 46.13
C GLN A 945 -27.70 -13.89 47.15
N ARG A 946 -26.85 -14.60 47.90
CA ARG A 946 -25.85 -13.96 48.78
C ARG A 946 -24.80 -13.20 47.98
N ARG A 947 -24.24 -13.83 46.94
CA ARG A 947 -23.27 -13.24 45.99
C ARG A 947 -23.88 -12.07 45.26
N GLY A 948 -25.16 -12.16 44.87
CA GLY A 948 -25.96 -11.06 44.35
C GLY A 948 -26.11 -9.92 45.36
N SER A 949 -26.45 -10.20 46.63
CA SER A 949 -26.54 -9.16 47.67
C SER A 949 -25.20 -8.51 48.00
N ASP A 950 -24.10 -9.28 47.97
CA ASP A 950 -22.76 -8.78 48.23
C ASP A 950 -22.19 -8.01 47.03
N MET A 951 -22.50 -8.44 45.81
CA MET A 951 -22.22 -7.69 44.59
C MET A 951 -23.10 -6.43 44.51
N GLU A 952 -24.34 -6.45 45.02
CA GLU A 952 -25.18 -5.25 45.16
C GLU A 952 -24.63 -4.28 46.23
N LYS A 953 -24.00 -4.79 47.30
CA LYS A 953 -23.26 -3.97 48.28
C LYS A 953 -21.98 -3.41 47.68
N GLU A 954 -21.24 -4.17 46.88
CA GLU A 954 -20.06 -3.73 46.13
C GLU A 954 -20.44 -2.66 45.10
N ILE A 955 -21.53 -2.85 44.34
CA ILE A 955 -22.09 -1.85 43.42
C ILE A 955 -22.51 -0.60 44.20
N LYS A 956 -23.16 -0.72 45.37
CA LYS A 956 -23.49 0.45 46.22
C LYS A 956 -22.27 1.13 46.85
N LYS A 957 -21.12 0.45 46.99
CA LYS A 957 -19.83 1.10 47.30
C LYS A 957 -19.23 1.76 46.05
N GLY A 958 -19.33 1.11 44.90
CA GLY A 958 -18.97 1.62 43.58
C GLY A 958 -19.70 2.91 43.25
N ASP A 959 -21.03 2.95 43.38
CA ASP A 959 -21.86 4.15 43.20
C ASP A 959 -21.49 5.28 44.16
N ARG A 960 -21.11 4.97 45.40
CA ARG A 960 -20.59 5.97 46.35
C ARG A 960 -19.23 6.48 45.91
N ARG A 961 -18.36 5.59 45.42
CA ARG A 961 -17.02 5.93 44.91
C ARG A 961 -17.10 6.74 43.61
N ILE A 962 -18.05 6.42 42.74
CA ILE A 962 -18.38 7.17 41.53
C ILE A 962 -18.89 8.55 41.94
N LYS A 963 -19.82 8.67 42.90
CA LYS A 963 -20.29 9.98 43.39
C LYS A 963 -19.21 10.80 44.10
N GLU A 964 -18.29 10.17 44.81
CA GLU A 964 -17.08 10.81 45.35
C GLU A 964 -16.18 11.32 44.21
N LEU A 965 -15.97 10.52 43.16
CA LEU A 965 -15.16 10.90 41.99
C LEU A 965 -15.86 11.94 41.10
N GLU A 966 -17.19 11.92 40.97
CA GLU A 966 -18.00 12.94 40.30
C GLU A 966 -17.88 14.26 41.05
N PHE A 967 -18.02 14.24 42.39
CA PHE A 967 -17.81 15.42 43.23
C PHE A 967 -16.37 15.94 43.14
N GLN A 968 -15.37 15.05 43.14
CA GLN A 968 -13.96 15.41 42.96
C GLN A 968 -13.72 16.04 41.59
N CYS A 969 -14.23 15.43 40.50
CA CYS A 969 -14.16 15.98 39.15
C CYS A 969 -14.89 17.32 39.03
N GLU A 970 -15.98 17.53 39.76
CA GLU A 970 -16.73 18.79 39.74
C GLU A 970 -16.08 19.87 40.62
N GLU A 971 -15.34 19.50 41.67
CA GLU A 971 -14.47 20.38 42.43
C GLU A 971 -13.20 20.75 41.65
N ASP A 972 -12.58 19.79 40.97
CA ASP A 972 -11.44 19.99 40.07
C ASP A 972 -11.84 20.82 38.84
N ARG A 973 -13.06 20.64 38.31
CA ARG A 973 -13.63 21.52 37.29
C ARG A 973 -13.81 22.94 37.81
N LYS A 974 -14.34 23.14 39.02
CA LYS A 974 -14.43 24.47 39.65
C LYS A 974 -13.05 25.09 39.92
N ASN A 975 -12.03 24.29 40.21
CA ASN A 975 -10.64 24.77 40.30
C ASN A 975 -10.05 25.10 38.93
N SER A 976 -10.35 24.32 37.88
CA SER A 976 -9.98 24.62 36.49
C SER A 976 -10.64 25.90 36.00
N ASP A 977 -11.93 26.10 36.29
CA ASP A 977 -12.66 27.33 35.96
C ASP A 977 -12.06 28.54 36.70
N ARG A 978 -11.69 28.40 37.98
CA ARG A 978 -10.96 29.44 38.74
C ARG A 978 -9.55 29.72 38.18
N LEU A 979 -8.83 28.69 37.74
CA LEU A 979 -7.51 28.84 37.10
C LEU A 979 -7.63 29.50 35.72
N THR A 980 -8.66 29.17 34.96
CA THR A 980 -9.00 29.80 33.68
C THR A 980 -9.35 31.27 33.90
N GLU A 981 -10.22 31.58 34.87
CA GLU A 981 -10.58 32.96 35.21
C GLU A 981 -9.39 33.76 35.76
N LEU A 982 -8.44 33.10 36.46
CA LEU A 982 -7.16 33.70 36.88
C LEU A 982 -6.24 33.95 35.68
N CYS A 983 -6.14 32.99 34.75
CA CYS A 983 -5.42 33.14 33.49
C CYS A 983 -5.99 34.28 32.63
N ASP A 984 -7.31 34.44 32.56
CA ASP A 984 -7.96 35.55 31.87
C ASP A 984 -7.66 36.89 32.55
N LYS A 985 -7.73 36.95 33.89
CA LYS A 985 -7.33 38.13 34.68
C LYS A 985 -5.84 38.46 34.48
N LEU A 986 -4.97 37.46 34.30
CA LEU A 986 -3.57 37.63 33.96
C LEU A 986 -3.36 38.05 32.50
N GLN A 987 -4.13 37.51 31.53
CA GLN A 987 -4.10 37.96 30.13
C GLN A 987 -4.58 39.41 29.98
N VAL A 988 -5.61 39.82 30.72
CA VAL A 988 -6.05 41.23 30.78
C VAL A 988 -4.93 42.11 31.35
N LYS A 989 -4.25 41.68 32.43
CA LYS A 989 -3.07 42.39 32.93
C LYS A 989 -1.92 42.43 31.92
N ILE A 990 -1.64 41.35 31.19
CA ILE A 990 -0.63 41.31 30.12
C ILE A 990 -1.01 42.25 28.97
N LYS A 991 -2.28 42.36 28.59
CA LYS A 991 -2.75 43.36 27.61
C LYS A 991 -2.57 44.79 28.13
N ILE A 992 -2.85 45.05 29.40
CA ILE A 992 -2.60 46.36 30.03
C ILE A 992 -1.10 46.68 30.06
N TYR A 993 -0.24 45.73 30.44
CA TYR A 993 1.22 45.92 30.44
C TYR A 993 1.82 46.03 29.05
N LYS A 994 1.30 45.31 28.04
CA LYS A 994 1.65 45.52 26.64
C LYS A 994 1.30 46.93 26.18
N ARG A 995 0.07 47.38 26.45
CA ARG A 995 -0.35 48.74 26.14
C ARG A 995 0.50 49.80 26.87
N GLN A 996 0.90 49.56 28.11
CA GLN A 996 1.81 50.45 28.84
C GLN A 996 3.24 50.42 28.31
N MET A 997 3.72 49.29 27.79
CA MET A 997 4.99 49.21 27.06
C MET A 997 4.89 49.94 25.72
N GLU A 998 3.80 49.77 24.96
CA GLU A 998 3.54 50.48 23.70
C GLU A 998 3.44 52.00 23.92
N GLU A 999 2.69 52.46 24.94
CA GLU A 999 2.64 53.88 25.33
C GLU A 999 4.02 54.41 25.79
N ALA A 1000 4.84 53.58 26.46
CA ALA A 1000 6.21 53.94 26.85
C ALA A 1000 7.20 53.95 25.66
N GLU A 1001 7.05 53.03 24.71
CA GLU A 1001 7.81 53.00 23.44
C GLU A 1001 7.42 54.18 22.55
N GLU A 1002 6.15 54.58 22.52
CA GLU A 1002 5.69 55.75 21.78
C GLU A 1002 6.25 57.04 22.40
N VAL A 1003 6.26 57.16 23.73
CA VAL A 1003 6.95 58.26 24.44
C VAL A 1003 8.47 58.24 24.20
N ALA A 1004 9.10 57.07 24.18
CA ALA A 1004 10.52 56.92 23.86
C ALA A 1004 10.83 57.28 22.40
N ALA A 1005 9.96 56.93 21.46
CA ALA A 1005 10.06 57.28 20.04
C ALA A 1005 9.85 58.78 19.81
N VAL A 1006 8.90 59.41 20.50
CA VAL A 1006 8.70 60.87 20.50
C VAL A 1006 9.92 61.58 21.09
N ASN A 1007 10.52 61.06 22.16
CA ASN A 1007 11.73 61.63 22.75
C ASN A 1007 12.98 61.41 21.87
N MET A 1008 13.11 60.26 21.20
CA MET A 1008 14.12 60.06 20.14
C MET A 1008 13.89 61.00 18.95
N GLY A 1009 12.63 61.24 18.55
CA GLY A 1009 12.28 62.19 17.49
C GLY A 1009 12.70 63.62 17.85
N LYS A 1010 12.41 64.06 19.08
CA LYS A 1010 12.88 65.34 19.63
C LYS A 1010 14.41 65.39 19.73
N TYR A 1011 15.07 64.30 20.13
CA TYR A 1011 16.53 64.23 20.18
C TYR A 1011 17.15 64.34 18.78
N ARG A 1012 16.56 63.68 17.76
CA ARG A 1012 16.98 63.83 16.36
C ARG A 1012 16.73 65.25 15.85
N GLN A 1013 15.58 65.87 16.13
CA GLN A 1013 15.34 67.27 15.77
C GLN A 1013 16.31 68.24 16.44
N LEU A 1014 16.66 68.02 17.71
CA LEU A 1014 17.69 68.79 18.41
C LEU A 1014 19.07 68.55 17.81
N MET A 1015 19.40 67.31 17.42
CA MET A 1015 20.65 66.99 16.72
C MET A 1015 20.71 67.72 15.38
N THR A 1016 19.66 67.63 14.56
CA THR A 1016 19.57 68.36 13.28
C THR A 1016 19.62 69.87 13.49
N GLN A 1017 19.04 70.44 14.56
CA GLN A 1017 19.16 71.88 14.86
C GLN A 1017 20.55 72.28 15.34
N VAL A 1018 21.29 71.39 16.00
CA VAL A 1018 22.71 71.58 16.35
C VAL A 1018 23.59 71.46 15.10
N ASP A 1019 23.30 70.53 14.19
CA ASP A 1019 24.00 70.39 12.92
C ASP A 1019 23.72 71.60 12.00
N ASP A 1020 22.47 72.08 11.92
CA ASP A 1020 22.09 73.34 11.26
C ASP A 1020 22.80 74.56 11.86
N ALA A 1021 22.97 74.58 13.18
CA ALA A 1021 23.70 75.64 13.88
C ALA A 1021 25.21 75.56 13.64
N ASN A 1022 25.76 74.34 13.55
CA ASN A 1022 27.15 74.09 13.20
C ASN A 1022 27.42 74.43 11.72
N GLU A 1023 26.57 74.06 10.77
CA GLU A 1023 26.70 74.50 9.37
C GLU A 1023 26.59 76.02 9.24
N ARG A 1024 25.69 76.67 9.99
CA ARG A 1024 25.65 78.15 10.05
C ARG A 1024 26.90 78.75 10.68
N ALA A 1025 27.48 78.10 11.69
CA ALA A 1025 28.74 78.50 12.29
C ALA A 1025 29.92 78.32 11.31
N ASP A 1026 29.99 77.19 10.59
CA ASP A 1026 31.00 76.92 9.56
C ASP A 1026 30.87 77.82 8.34
N ILE A 1027 29.64 78.20 7.95
CA ILE A 1027 29.40 79.22 6.91
C ILE A 1027 29.81 80.61 7.42
N ALA A 1028 29.56 80.93 8.70
CA ALA A 1028 30.01 82.16 9.34
C ALA A 1028 31.55 82.22 9.49
N GLU A 1029 32.21 81.11 9.85
CA GLU A 1029 33.66 81.00 9.93
C GLU A 1029 34.31 81.02 8.55
N ASN A 1030 33.74 80.36 7.54
CA ASN A 1030 34.22 80.42 6.16
C ASN A 1030 34.06 81.82 5.54
N SER A 1031 32.99 82.55 5.87
CA SER A 1031 32.82 83.94 5.44
C SER A 1031 33.71 84.91 6.23
N LEU A 1032 33.94 84.67 7.53
CA LEU A 1032 34.97 85.38 8.32
C LEU A 1032 36.40 85.10 7.82
N ALA A 1033 36.72 83.88 7.39
CA ALA A 1033 38.01 83.52 6.81
C ALA A 1033 38.24 84.22 5.45
N LYS A 1034 37.19 84.30 4.62
CA LYS A 1034 37.19 85.04 3.35
C LYS A 1034 37.24 86.56 3.53
N LEU A 1035 36.75 87.10 4.66
CA LEU A 1035 36.86 88.53 5.00
C LEU A 1035 38.20 88.88 5.67
N ARG A 1036 38.72 88.03 6.58
CA ARG A 1036 40.02 88.20 7.27
C ARG A 1036 41.21 88.12 6.32
N THR A 1037 41.07 87.45 5.17
CA THR A 1037 42.09 87.41 4.11
C THR A 1037 42.04 88.61 3.15
N LYS A 1038 41.03 89.50 3.25
CA LYS A 1038 40.85 90.64 2.32
C LYS A 1038 40.94 92.03 2.96
N ASN A 1039 40.73 92.17 4.27
CA ASN A 1039 40.80 93.46 4.99
C ASN A 1039 41.80 93.46 6.17
N ARG A 1040 43.11 93.39 5.86
CA ARG A 1040 44.19 93.68 6.82
C ARG A 1040 44.97 94.94 6.44
N ALA A 1041 44.25 96.04 6.22
CA ALA A 1041 44.80 97.40 6.13
C ALA A 1041 43.76 98.43 6.61
N SER A 1042 44.22 99.44 7.35
CA SER A 1042 43.56 100.75 7.56
C SER A 1042 42.45 100.92 8.63
N THR A 1043 42.87 100.92 9.90
CA THR A 1043 42.66 101.96 10.95
C THR A 1043 41.28 102.55 11.37
N MET A 1044 41.16 102.75 12.71
CA MET A 1044 40.36 103.70 13.52
C MET A 1044 39.06 103.20 14.21
N GLY A 1045 38.89 103.55 15.50
CA GLY A 1045 37.72 103.25 16.37
C GLY A 1045 36.74 104.44 16.47
N PRO A 1046 36.02 104.70 17.60
CA PRO A 1046 36.07 104.07 18.95
C PRO A 1046 34.69 103.80 19.66
N LEU A 1047 34.75 103.21 20.88
CA LEU A 1047 33.88 103.38 22.08
C LEU A 1047 32.31 103.32 22.04
N GLY A 1048 31.73 102.53 22.98
CA GLY A 1048 30.35 102.66 23.50
C GLY A 1048 29.66 101.30 23.79
N LEU A 1049 29.66 100.74 25.01
CA LEU A 1049 28.74 100.99 26.17
C LEU A 1049 27.25 100.64 25.97
N SER A 1050 26.77 99.54 26.56
CA SER A 1050 25.53 99.47 27.39
C SER A 1050 25.30 98.07 28.04
N ALA A 1051 24.92 98.07 29.33
CA ALA A 1051 24.11 97.12 30.15
C ALA A 1051 24.12 95.57 29.88
N SER A 1052 24.08 94.65 30.85
CA SER A 1052 23.74 94.66 32.30
C SER A 1052 24.59 93.56 33.00
N ALA A 1053 25.07 93.63 34.25
CA ALA A 1053 24.35 93.66 35.55
C ALA A 1053 23.23 92.60 35.68
N SER A 1054 23.01 91.82 36.74
CA SER A 1054 23.72 91.40 37.98
C SER A 1054 22.69 90.61 38.82
N PHE A 1055 23.20 89.77 39.76
CA PHE A 1055 22.68 89.49 41.12
C PHE A 1055 21.88 88.20 41.51
N ILE A 1056 22.33 87.66 42.66
CA ILE A 1056 21.60 86.96 43.77
C ILE A 1056 21.03 85.57 43.47
N ARG A 1057 20.97 84.57 44.39
CA ARG A 1057 21.68 84.08 45.61
C ARG A 1057 20.67 83.15 46.34
N VAL A 1058 21.11 81.98 46.80
CA VAL A 1058 20.74 81.28 48.08
C VAL A 1058 19.28 80.82 48.35
N ALA A 1059 19.11 79.50 48.59
CA ALA A 1059 18.41 78.83 49.72
C ALA A 1059 18.41 77.29 49.46
N SER A 1060 19.01 76.40 50.27
CA SER A 1060 18.54 75.78 51.54
C SER A 1060 17.30 74.86 51.40
N ALA A 1061 17.10 73.75 52.14
CA ALA A 1061 17.97 72.86 52.94
C ALA A 1061 17.12 71.68 53.50
N SER A 1062 17.78 70.58 53.89
CA SER A 1062 17.42 69.66 55.01
C SER A 1062 16.26 68.64 54.93
N GLU A 1063 16.43 67.60 55.79
CA GLU A 1063 15.46 66.59 56.30
C GLU A 1063 14.95 65.54 55.29
N PHE A 1064 15.26 64.23 55.36
CA PHE A 1064 15.74 63.32 56.43
C PHE A 1064 14.69 62.93 57.49
N ILE A 1065 14.23 61.66 57.43
CA ILE A 1065 13.59 60.76 58.41
C ILE A 1065 12.86 59.69 57.55
N SER A 1066 13.19 58.39 57.47
CA SER A 1066 13.61 57.38 58.46
C SER A 1066 12.45 56.72 59.25
N ASN A 1067 11.87 55.66 58.69
CA ASN A 1067 11.44 54.41 59.36
C ASN A 1067 10.92 53.45 58.26
N ASN A 1068 11.36 52.20 58.08
CA ASN A 1068 11.72 51.11 58.99
C ASN A 1068 10.52 50.35 59.59
N GLN A 1069 10.02 49.36 58.82
CA GLN A 1069 9.52 48.05 59.25
C GLN A 1069 9.45 47.17 57.98
N GLN A 1070 10.30 46.15 57.82
CA GLN A 1070 10.25 44.80 58.40
C GLN A 1070 9.04 43.96 57.99
N GLN A 1071 9.35 42.75 57.48
CA GLN A 1071 8.54 41.52 57.51
C GLN A 1071 7.23 41.52 56.69
N GLN A 1072 6.72 40.38 56.21
CA GLN A 1072 7.28 39.06 55.87
C GLN A 1072 6.25 38.38 54.95
N GLN A 1073 6.68 37.40 54.14
CA GLN A 1073 5.86 36.24 53.69
C GLN A 1073 4.38 36.48 53.34
N GLN A 1074 4.06 36.61 52.05
CA GLN A 1074 3.58 35.48 51.24
C GLN A 1074 3.61 35.83 49.74
#